data_AF-A0A5N6R8U4-F1
#
_entry.id   AF-A0A5N6R8U4-F1
#
_cell.length_a   1.000
_cell.length_b   1.000
_cell.length_c   1.000
_cell.angle_alpha   90.00
_cell.angle_beta   90.00
_cell.angle_gamma   90.00
#
_symmetry.space_group_name_H-M   'P 1'
#
loop_
_entity.id
_entity.type
_entity.pdbx_description
1 polymer ?
#
loop_
_entity_poly.entity_id
_entity_poly.type
_entity_poly.pdbx_seq_one_letter_code
_entity_poly.pdbx_strand_id
1 'polypeptide(L)'
;MRIAIEGCMHGDLDTVYKTLQFAERKNGFKIDLLLCCGDFQVFFFFFFHCSSFKISAFESTEICFQRYPVAVRNEEDLQSLNVPPKYRSMNSFWKYYSGEEVAPYPTIFIGGNHEASNYSWELYYGGWAAPNIYFLGFAGVVKFGNIRIGGLSGIYNSRDYHLGHYERPPYNEKTIRSVYHVREYDVHKLMQVEEPIDIFLSHDWPVGITDYGKWEELVRRKPYFEKEIQERTLGSVAAAQLLENLKPPYWFSAHLHCKFSALVQHKEGTLTKFLALDKCLPGRPFLQVLEIESEPGPHEIQYDEEWLAITRRFNSIFPLTRRNATFGSVDLETEDCRQWVRSRLQARGTKPFEFVQTVPCYNPSQSGSKGSFSGYPRNPQTESFLQFLGLPYLLDCMSEPKDLSYSPASSNQRVVSSATLFTLVLFSIAASASSANLSFNFYAASCPTAEFIVRNTVRSASSDDPTIPGKLLRLLFHDCFVEGCDASVLLRGNGTEQSDPANKSVGGFSVIDSAKRVLEFFCPGTVSCADIVALAARDAVEAAGGPSFQIPTGRRDGMVSAASNVRPNIVDTSFSVDEMIKLFSSKGLSLEDLVTLSGAHTIGAAHCNAFSDRFQEDSKGKLKLLDKSLDRNYADELMKKCRAGASPSATVNNDPETAFMFDNQYYRNLQAHKGLFQSDSVLLNDNRTRKQVEDFAVDQVAFLESWGQSFLKLTTIGVKTGEAGEIRRSCPTTNM
;
A
#
# COMPACT_ATOMS: atom_id res chain seq x y z
N MET A 1 0.57 -27.42 22.16
CA MET A 1 -0.15 -26.80 21.03
C MET A 1 0.82 -26.00 20.15
N ARG A 2 0.63 -26.00 18.82
CA ARG A 2 1.41 -25.19 17.87
C ARG A 2 0.58 -24.02 17.35
N ILE A 3 1.06 -22.81 17.58
CA ILE A 3 0.37 -21.58 17.21
C ILE A 3 1.20 -20.83 16.17
N ALA A 4 0.55 -20.46 15.07
CA ALA A 4 1.11 -19.57 14.07
C ALA A 4 0.74 -18.13 14.42
N ILE A 5 1.74 -17.26 14.42
CA ILE A 5 1.60 -15.82 14.67
C ILE A 5 1.89 -15.09 13.37
N GLU A 6 0.96 -14.23 12.97
CA GLU A 6 1.05 -13.36 11.81
C GLU A 6 1.03 -11.89 12.27
N GLY A 7 1.87 -11.06 11.64
CA GLY A 7 1.99 -9.64 11.93
C GLY A 7 0.81 -8.81 11.40
N CYS A 8 1.02 -8.16 10.25
CA CYS A 8 -0.04 -7.44 9.53
C CYS A 8 -0.39 -8.18 8.24
N MET A 9 -1.60 -8.73 8.19
CA MET A 9 -2.05 -9.58 7.10
C MET A 9 -2.26 -8.81 5.80
N HIS A 10 -2.64 -7.54 5.91
CA HIS A 10 -2.94 -6.66 4.78
C HIS A 10 -3.90 -7.30 3.77
N GLY A 11 -4.86 -8.04 4.28
CA GLY A 11 -5.79 -8.79 3.48
C GLY A 11 -5.15 -9.88 2.61
N ASP A 12 -4.18 -10.64 3.11
CA ASP A 12 -3.59 -11.80 2.40
C ASP A 12 -3.81 -13.15 3.12
N LEU A 13 -5.01 -13.31 3.67
CA LEU A 13 -5.46 -14.50 4.39
C LEU A 13 -5.24 -15.81 3.60
N ASP A 14 -5.50 -15.83 2.29
CA ASP A 14 -5.34 -17.02 1.45
C ASP A 14 -3.88 -17.46 1.36
N THR A 15 -2.94 -16.51 1.23
CA THR A 15 -1.50 -16.82 1.17
C THR A 15 -0.99 -17.28 2.52
N VAL A 16 -1.47 -16.67 3.61
CA VAL A 16 -1.13 -17.11 4.97
C VAL A 16 -1.57 -18.56 5.16
N TYR A 17 -2.82 -18.90 4.86
CA TYR A 17 -3.31 -20.27 4.97
C TYR A 17 -2.53 -21.26 4.09
N LYS A 18 -2.25 -20.92 2.83
CA LYS A 18 -1.43 -21.76 1.94
C LYS A 18 -0.01 -21.94 2.49
N THR A 19 0.58 -20.91 3.10
CA THR A 19 1.91 -20.95 3.73
C THR A 19 1.92 -21.88 4.93
N LEU A 20 0.89 -21.84 5.78
CA LEU A 20 0.75 -22.73 6.92
C LEU A 20 0.61 -24.19 6.48
N GLN A 21 -0.26 -24.47 5.50
CA GLN A 21 -0.44 -25.82 4.96
C GLN A 21 0.86 -26.37 4.36
N PHE A 22 1.64 -25.52 3.69
CA PHE A 22 2.96 -25.90 3.19
C PHE A 22 3.93 -26.21 4.34
N ALA A 23 3.94 -25.38 5.40
CA ALA A 23 4.78 -25.60 6.57
C ALA A 23 4.43 -26.91 7.30
N GLU A 24 3.14 -27.25 7.42
CA GLU A 24 2.69 -28.53 7.97
C GLU A 24 3.20 -29.72 7.15
N ARG A 25 3.00 -29.67 5.82
CA ARG A 25 3.45 -30.72 4.89
C ARG A 25 4.97 -30.92 4.92
N LYS A 26 5.73 -29.82 4.96
CA LYS A 26 7.20 -29.85 4.92
C LYS A 26 7.81 -30.37 6.21
N ASN A 27 7.25 -30.00 7.35
CA ASN A 27 7.86 -30.25 8.66
C ASN A 27 7.20 -31.41 9.42
N GLY A 28 6.12 -32.00 8.90
CA GLY A 28 5.43 -33.13 9.53
C GLY A 28 4.73 -32.77 10.84
N PHE A 29 4.27 -31.53 10.97
CA PHE A 29 3.51 -31.08 12.14
C PHE A 29 2.13 -30.54 11.76
N LYS A 30 1.24 -30.43 12.76
CA LYS A 30 -0.05 -29.72 12.63
C LYS A 30 -0.02 -28.41 13.42
N ILE A 31 -0.61 -27.37 12.85
CA ILE A 31 -0.87 -26.07 13.46
C ILE A 31 -2.29 -26.09 14.01
N ASP A 32 -2.43 -25.67 15.25
CA ASP A 32 -3.71 -25.71 15.98
C ASP A 32 -4.48 -24.38 15.88
N LEU A 33 -3.76 -23.25 15.77
CA LEU A 33 -4.32 -21.89 15.82
C LEU A 33 -3.49 -20.91 15.00
N LEU A 34 -4.16 -19.98 14.32
CA LEU A 34 -3.57 -18.77 13.73
C LEU A 34 -3.98 -17.54 14.53
N LEU A 35 -3.01 -16.75 14.99
CA LEU A 35 -3.19 -15.44 15.63
C LEU A 35 -2.72 -14.33 14.68
N CYS A 36 -3.55 -13.33 14.45
CA CYS A 36 -3.23 -12.17 13.60
C CYS A 36 -3.23 -10.88 14.43
N CYS A 37 -2.12 -10.13 14.35
CA CYS A 37 -1.90 -8.96 15.20
C CYS A 37 -2.44 -7.64 14.60
N GLY A 38 -3.19 -7.69 13.50
CA GLY A 38 -3.97 -6.56 12.96
C GLY A 38 -3.77 -6.32 11.47
N ASP A 39 -4.40 -5.26 10.98
CA ASP A 39 -4.62 -5.01 9.54
C ASP A 39 -5.06 -6.27 8.79
N PHE A 40 -6.01 -6.98 9.39
CA PHE A 40 -6.62 -8.18 8.83
C PHE A 40 -7.28 -7.85 7.48
N GLN A 41 -7.81 -6.62 7.34
CA GLN A 41 -8.65 -6.24 6.23
C GLN A 41 -7.99 -5.53 5.05
N VAL A 42 -6.79 -4.92 5.06
CA VAL A 42 -6.39 -4.05 3.90
C VAL A 42 -5.00 -4.23 3.34
N PHE A 43 -4.93 -4.42 2.02
CA PHE A 43 -3.72 -4.42 1.20
C PHE A 43 -3.10 -3.03 0.98
N PHE A 44 -1.84 -2.83 1.41
CA PHE A 44 -1.00 -1.69 1.00
C PHE A 44 0.07 -2.14 0.01
N PHE A 45 -0.02 -1.67 -1.25
CA PHE A 45 1.03 -1.90 -2.25
C PHE A 45 2.35 -1.23 -1.84
N PHE A 46 3.34 -2.03 -1.45
CA PHE A 46 4.75 -1.65 -1.38
C PHE A 46 5.59 -2.72 -2.07
N PHE A 47 6.33 -2.37 -3.13
CA PHE A 47 7.31 -3.26 -3.76
C PHE A 47 8.70 -2.92 -3.23
N PHE A 48 9.37 -3.86 -2.55
CA PHE A 48 10.84 -3.81 -2.42
C PHE A 48 11.49 -4.86 -3.32
N HIS A 49 12.63 -4.48 -3.90
CA HIS A 49 13.49 -5.25 -4.79
C HIS A 49 13.81 -6.66 -4.24
N CYS A 50 13.57 -7.69 -5.05
CA CYS A 50 14.13 -9.02 -4.84
C CYS A 50 15.54 -9.06 -5.42
N SER A 51 16.55 -8.84 -4.58
CA SER A 51 17.95 -9.15 -4.88
C SER A 51 18.27 -10.51 -4.28
N SER A 52 18.66 -11.44 -5.15
CA SER A 52 19.01 -12.82 -4.84
C SER A 52 19.99 -12.94 -3.67
N PHE A 53 19.61 -13.62 -2.58
CA PHE A 53 20.57 -14.25 -1.68
C PHE A 53 20.01 -15.54 -1.08
N LYS A 54 20.88 -16.57 -1.10
CA LYS A 54 20.63 -17.92 -0.61
C LYS A 54 20.29 -17.91 0.88
N ILE A 55 19.08 -18.35 1.22
CA ILE A 55 18.80 -19.01 2.49
C ILE A 55 18.76 -20.50 2.18
N SER A 56 19.71 -21.25 2.72
CA SER A 56 19.64 -22.71 2.75
C SER A 56 18.31 -23.12 3.39
N ALA A 57 17.53 -23.95 2.69
CA ALA A 57 16.22 -24.51 3.07
C ALA A 57 14.96 -23.88 2.43
N PHE A 58 15.02 -23.37 1.20
CA PHE A 58 13.82 -23.23 0.36
C PHE A 58 14.16 -23.53 -1.11
N GLU A 59 13.88 -24.77 -1.55
CA GLU A 59 13.74 -25.07 -2.98
C GLU A 59 12.29 -24.86 -3.38
N SER A 60 12.13 -23.90 -4.29
CA SER A 60 11.09 -23.75 -5.32
C SER A 60 9.74 -24.45 -5.09
N THR A 61 8.72 -23.67 -4.75
CA THR A 61 7.35 -23.92 -5.20
C THR A 61 6.62 -22.59 -5.35
N GLU A 62 5.98 -22.43 -6.50
CA GLU A 62 5.25 -21.26 -6.99
C GLU A 62 4.14 -20.80 -6.03
N ILE A 63 4.02 -19.49 -5.82
CA ILE A 63 2.77 -18.87 -5.33
C ILE A 63 2.40 -17.77 -6.34
N CYS A 64 1.49 -18.13 -7.23
CA CYS A 64 0.74 -17.24 -8.14
C CYS A 64 0.10 -16.09 -7.37
N PHE A 65 0.23 -14.84 -7.86
CA PHE A 65 -0.49 -13.69 -7.33
C PHE A 65 -1.97 -13.77 -7.75
N GLN A 66 -2.77 -14.43 -6.92
CA GLN A 66 -4.21 -14.20 -6.88
C GLN A 66 -4.49 -12.84 -6.22
N ARG A 67 -5.62 -12.20 -6.54
CA ARG A 67 -6.07 -11.01 -5.82
C ARG A 67 -6.42 -11.42 -4.39
N TYR A 68 -5.87 -10.74 -3.39
CA TYR A 68 -5.73 -11.28 -2.03
C TYR A 68 -6.68 -10.61 -1.00
N PRO A 69 -7.31 -11.41 -0.09
CA PRO A 69 -8.53 -11.12 0.72
C PRO A 69 -8.51 -10.00 1.76
N VAL A 70 -9.15 -8.88 1.45
CA VAL A 70 -9.62 -7.84 2.37
C VAL A 70 -10.89 -8.30 3.11
N ALA A 71 -10.96 -8.26 4.45
CA ALA A 71 -12.14 -8.68 5.24
C ALA A 71 -13.36 -7.75 5.21
N VAL A 72 -13.69 -7.39 3.98
CA VAL A 72 -14.80 -6.58 3.53
C VAL A 72 -15.84 -7.53 2.94
N ARG A 73 -17.08 -7.43 3.43
CA ARG A 73 -18.19 -8.31 3.05
C ARG A 73 -18.75 -7.93 1.69
N ASN A 74 -18.78 -6.62 1.39
CA ASN A 74 -19.34 -6.02 0.17
C ASN A 74 -18.74 -4.62 -0.09
N GLU A 75 -19.12 -3.96 -1.18
CA GLU A 75 -18.57 -2.67 -1.58
C GLU A 75 -18.89 -1.50 -0.62
N GLU A 76 -19.87 -1.67 0.27
CA GLU A 76 -20.20 -0.66 1.28
C GLU A 76 -19.15 -0.63 2.40
N ASP A 77 -18.69 -1.81 2.83
CA ASP A 77 -17.59 -1.94 3.79
C ASP A 77 -16.31 -1.25 3.28
N LEU A 78 -16.07 -1.22 1.95
CA LEU A 78 -14.92 -0.50 1.36
C LEU A 78 -14.95 1.00 1.68
N GLN A 79 -16.14 1.61 1.81
CA GLN A 79 -16.26 3.03 2.14
C GLN A 79 -15.87 3.33 3.59
N SER A 80 -15.89 2.30 4.44
CA SER A 80 -15.52 2.35 5.86
C SER A 80 -14.07 1.96 6.12
N LEU A 81 -13.23 1.97 5.09
CA LEU A 81 -11.78 1.81 5.20
C LEU A 81 -11.08 3.17 5.25
N ASN A 82 -10.21 3.37 6.24
CA ASN A 82 -9.29 4.51 6.28
C ASN A 82 -8.11 4.31 5.32
N VAL A 83 -8.43 4.22 4.04
CA VAL A 83 -7.48 4.01 2.96
C VAL A 83 -7.93 4.82 1.74
N PRO A 84 -6.99 5.48 1.02
CA PRO A 84 -7.31 6.20 -0.21
C PRO A 84 -8.14 5.36 -1.20
N PRO A 85 -9.13 5.95 -1.91
CA PRO A 85 -10.04 5.21 -2.78
C PRO A 85 -9.37 4.28 -3.79
N LYS A 86 -8.19 4.65 -4.30
CA LYS A 86 -7.40 3.85 -5.24
C LYS A 86 -6.90 2.50 -4.71
N TYR A 87 -6.90 2.28 -3.40
CA TYR A 87 -6.51 1.02 -2.77
C TYR A 87 -7.71 0.23 -2.21
N ARG A 88 -8.94 0.72 -2.39
CA ARG A 88 -10.15 0.03 -1.97
C ARG A 88 -10.55 -0.97 -3.05
N SER A 89 -10.34 -2.25 -2.81
CA SER A 89 -10.75 -3.32 -3.72
C SER A 89 -11.46 -4.45 -2.98
N MET A 90 -12.50 -5.01 -3.62
CA MET A 90 -13.08 -6.29 -3.21
C MET A 90 -12.08 -7.40 -3.52
N ASN A 91 -11.78 -8.25 -2.55
CA ASN A 91 -10.87 -9.39 -2.74
C ASN A 91 -11.56 -10.73 -2.41
N SER A 92 -11.04 -11.62 -1.56
CA SER A 92 -11.64 -12.95 -1.30
C SER A 92 -12.29 -13.17 0.07
N PHE A 93 -12.22 -12.25 1.04
CA PHE A 93 -12.84 -12.53 2.35
C PHE A 93 -14.35 -12.73 2.28
N TRP A 94 -15.04 -12.01 1.39
CA TRP A 94 -16.48 -12.19 1.20
C TRP A 94 -16.86 -13.64 0.89
N LYS A 95 -15.93 -14.47 0.38
CA LYS A 95 -16.11 -15.91 0.18
C LYS A 95 -16.13 -16.69 1.49
N TYR A 96 -15.27 -16.33 2.44
CA TYR A 96 -15.32 -16.89 3.79
C TYR A 96 -16.59 -16.45 4.50
N TYR A 97 -16.94 -15.16 4.37
CA TYR A 97 -18.18 -14.62 4.91
C TYR A 97 -19.42 -15.26 4.28
N SER A 98 -19.41 -15.55 2.96
CA SER A 98 -20.51 -16.23 2.25
C SER A 98 -20.61 -17.72 2.55
N GLY A 99 -19.53 -18.34 3.03
CA GLY A 99 -19.38 -19.79 3.20
C GLY A 99 -18.96 -20.51 1.91
N GLU A 100 -18.58 -19.79 0.85
CA GLU A 100 -17.96 -20.37 -0.35
C GLU A 100 -16.56 -20.95 -0.06
N GLU A 101 -15.85 -20.38 0.90
CA GLU A 101 -14.55 -20.85 1.38
C GLU A 101 -14.60 -21.11 2.88
N VAL A 102 -13.82 -22.08 3.36
CA VAL A 102 -13.74 -22.43 4.78
C VAL A 102 -12.32 -22.17 5.26
N ALA A 103 -12.19 -21.39 6.34
CA ALA A 103 -10.88 -21.16 6.95
C ALA A 103 -10.30 -22.49 7.47
N PRO A 104 -9.11 -22.91 7.00
CA PRO A 104 -8.54 -24.22 7.32
C PRO A 104 -8.03 -24.33 8.76
N TYR A 105 -7.78 -23.19 9.41
CA TYR A 105 -7.33 -23.10 10.80
C TYR A 105 -8.27 -22.18 11.58
N PRO A 106 -8.61 -22.51 12.84
CA PRO A 106 -9.15 -21.53 13.77
C PRO A 106 -8.26 -20.29 13.75
N THR A 107 -8.87 -19.14 13.46
CA THR A 107 -8.15 -17.88 13.29
C THR A 107 -8.70 -16.87 14.27
N ILE A 108 -7.86 -16.33 15.15
CA ILE A 108 -8.22 -15.21 16.03
C ILE A 108 -7.45 -13.98 15.56
N PHE A 109 -8.13 -12.85 15.42
CA PHE A 109 -7.50 -11.59 15.05
C PHE A 109 -7.96 -10.43 15.93
N ILE A 110 -7.08 -9.45 16.07
CA ILE A 110 -7.39 -8.09 16.53
C ILE A 110 -7.38 -7.14 15.33
N GLY A 111 -8.01 -5.98 15.45
CA GLY A 111 -8.11 -4.99 14.37
C GLY A 111 -6.93 -4.01 14.36
N GLY A 112 -6.47 -3.62 13.17
CA GLY A 112 -5.54 -2.53 12.95
C GLY A 112 -6.19 -1.18 12.59
N ASN A 113 -5.41 -0.28 11.99
CA ASN A 113 -5.87 1.05 11.55
C ASN A 113 -6.37 1.08 10.09
N HIS A 114 -6.32 -0.06 9.41
CA HIS A 114 -6.85 -0.23 8.06
C HIS A 114 -7.91 -1.33 8.02
N GLU A 115 -8.94 -1.16 8.84
CA GLU A 115 -10.04 -2.11 9.01
C GLU A 115 -11.36 -1.51 8.51
N ALA A 116 -12.27 -2.35 8.01
CA ALA A 116 -13.67 -2.06 7.72
C ALA A 116 -14.39 -1.76 9.04
N SER A 117 -14.28 -0.50 9.45
CA SER A 117 -14.59 -0.07 10.81
C SER A 117 -16.07 -0.23 11.14
N ASN A 118 -16.94 -0.20 10.13
CA ASN A 118 -18.36 -0.50 10.28
C ASN A 118 -18.59 -1.97 10.69
N TYR A 119 -17.94 -2.93 10.03
CA TYR A 119 -18.10 -4.34 10.38
C TYR A 119 -17.45 -4.68 11.72
N SER A 120 -16.26 -4.13 11.99
CA SER A 120 -15.61 -4.32 13.30
C SER A 120 -16.45 -3.74 14.44
N TRP A 121 -17.18 -2.65 14.20
CA TRP A 121 -18.09 -2.06 15.20
C TRP A 121 -19.29 -2.97 15.53
N GLU A 122 -19.85 -3.68 14.54
CA GLU A 122 -20.90 -4.68 14.76
C GLU A 122 -20.47 -5.79 15.74
N LEU A 123 -19.16 -6.05 15.80
CA LEU A 123 -18.51 -7.08 16.62
C LEU A 123 -17.64 -6.45 17.73
N TYR A 124 -18.02 -5.28 18.27
CA TYR A 124 -17.23 -4.56 19.30
C TYR A 124 -16.78 -5.44 20.48
N TYR A 125 -17.66 -6.32 20.98
CA TYR A 125 -17.39 -7.25 22.10
C TYR A 125 -16.67 -8.55 21.68
N GLY A 126 -16.33 -8.68 20.40
CA GLY A 126 -15.81 -9.89 19.77
C GLY A 126 -16.91 -10.82 19.26
N GLY A 127 -16.56 -11.68 18.30
CA GLY A 127 -17.47 -12.64 17.68
C GLY A 127 -16.92 -13.20 16.37
N TRP A 128 -17.67 -14.09 15.72
CA TRP A 128 -17.25 -14.66 14.44
C TRP A 128 -17.44 -13.64 13.33
N ALA A 129 -16.34 -13.27 12.68
CA ALA A 129 -16.34 -12.42 11.48
C ALA A 129 -16.67 -13.24 10.21
N ALA A 130 -16.37 -14.54 10.24
CA ALA A 130 -16.75 -15.56 9.28
C ALA A 130 -16.65 -16.93 9.98
N PRO A 131 -17.17 -18.03 9.40
CA PRO A 131 -16.98 -19.36 9.96
C PRO A 131 -15.49 -19.66 10.21
N ASN A 132 -15.16 -20.04 11.44
CA ASN A 132 -13.79 -20.36 11.90
C ASN A 132 -12.80 -19.16 11.91
N ILE A 133 -13.30 -17.93 11.76
CA ILE A 133 -12.52 -16.67 11.88
C ILE A 133 -13.17 -15.78 12.96
N TYR A 134 -12.50 -15.62 14.09
CA TYR A 134 -12.98 -14.92 15.28
C TYR A 134 -12.28 -13.57 15.45
N PHE A 135 -13.06 -12.49 15.49
CA PHE A 135 -12.58 -11.18 15.89
C PHE A 135 -12.62 -11.08 17.41
N LEU A 136 -11.49 -10.72 18.03
CA LEU A 136 -11.40 -10.62 19.49
C LEU A 136 -12.21 -9.44 20.07
N GLY A 137 -12.56 -8.47 19.24
CA GLY A 137 -13.21 -7.23 19.63
C GLY A 137 -12.23 -6.07 19.75
N PHE A 138 -12.71 -4.91 20.19
CA PHE A 138 -11.86 -3.73 20.41
C PHE A 138 -10.89 -3.95 21.58
N ALA A 139 -11.36 -4.66 22.60
CA ALA A 139 -10.57 -5.32 23.62
C ALA A 139 -11.28 -6.63 23.97
N GLY A 140 -10.51 -7.68 24.29
CA GLY A 140 -11.11 -8.98 24.57
C GLY A 140 -10.14 -9.97 25.23
N VAL A 141 -10.70 -10.92 25.98
CA VAL A 141 -10.00 -12.13 26.43
C VAL A 141 -10.88 -13.34 26.14
N VAL A 142 -10.29 -14.37 25.53
CA VAL A 142 -10.94 -15.65 25.26
C VAL A 142 -10.04 -16.80 25.69
N LYS A 143 -10.62 -17.98 25.87
CA LYS A 143 -9.89 -19.23 26.07
C LYS A 143 -9.80 -20.00 24.76
N PHE A 144 -8.68 -20.65 24.53
CA PHE A 144 -8.51 -21.60 23.43
C PHE A 144 -7.88 -22.88 23.97
N GLY A 145 -8.69 -23.92 24.20
CA GLY A 145 -8.29 -25.00 25.08
C GLY A 145 -8.05 -24.48 26.50
N ASN A 146 -6.86 -24.69 27.06
CA ASN A 146 -6.50 -24.24 28.41
C ASN A 146 -5.75 -22.90 28.47
N ILE A 147 -5.39 -22.29 27.34
CA ILE A 147 -4.67 -21.00 27.32
C ILE A 147 -5.64 -19.81 27.25
N ARG A 148 -5.25 -18.69 27.85
CA ARG A 148 -5.96 -17.41 27.81
C ARG A 148 -5.26 -16.46 26.84
N ILE A 149 -6.05 -15.94 25.90
CA ILE A 149 -5.57 -15.05 24.84
C ILE A 149 -6.29 -13.72 25.02
N GLY A 150 -5.53 -12.69 25.39
CA GLY A 150 -5.99 -11.32 25.49
C GLY A 150 -5.58 -10.48 24.28
N GLY A 151 -6.26 -9.37 24.04
CA GLY A 151 -5.78 -8.42 23.05
C GLY A 151 -6.49 -7.09 23.00
N LEU A 152 -5.83 -6.16 22.32
CA LEU A 152 -6.23 -4.76 22.14
C LEU A 152 -6.11 -4.38 20.66
N SER A 153 -7.23 -4.03 20.05
CA SER A 153 -7.30 -3.55 18.67
C SER A 153 -7.00 -2.06 18.56
N GLY A 154 -6.42 -1.65 17.43
CA GLY A 154 -6.22 -0.25 17.07
C GLY A 154 -4.85 0.34 17.39
N ILE A 155 -4.71 1.63 17.12
CA ILE A 155 -3.47 2.41 17.35
C ILE A 155 -3.68 3.48 18.40
N TYR A 156 -2.61 3.89 19.07
CA TYR A 156 -2.70 4.92 20.10
C TYR A 156 -2.70 6.33 19.52
N ASN A 157 -3.63 7.17 20.00
CA ASN A 157 -3.62 8.61 19.73
C ASN A 157 -4.00 9.36 21.01
N SER A 158 -3.07 10.16 21.54
CA SER A 158 -3.26 10.88 22.81
C SER A 158 -4.45 11.85 22.81
N ARG A 159 -4.85 12.37 21.64
CA ARG A 159 -5.98 13.31 21.52
C ARG A 159 -7.34 12.63 21.68
N ASP A 160 -7.43 11.37 21.25
CA ASP A 160 -8.68 10.62 21.25
C ASP A 160 -8.76 9.61 22.41
N TYR A 161 -7.63 9.30 23.05
CA TYR A 161 -7.53 8.25 24.07
C TYR A 161 -8.57 8.37 25.20
N HIS A 162 -8.76 9.57 25.73
CA HIS A 162 -9.69 9.80 26.85
C HIS A 162 -11.16 9.93 26.43
N LEU A 163 -11.45 10.05 25.12
CA LEU A 163 -12.81 10.24 24.62
C LEU A 163 -13.61 8.94 24.65
N GLY A 164 -14.91 9.01 24.37
CA GLY A 164 -15.70 7.84 24.02
C GLY A 164 -15.63 7.45 22.54
N HIS A 165 -16.31 6.36 22.20
CA HIS A 165 -16.52 5.89 20.82
C HIS A 165 -17.77 6.55 20.22
N TYR A 166 -17.62 7.76 19.70
CA TYR A 166 -18.70 8.58 19.13
C TYR A 166 -18.84 8.46 17.60
N GLU A 167 -17.90 7.78 16.95
CA GLU A 167 -17.79 7.66 15.51
C GLU A 167 -18.86 6.73 14.95
N ARG A 168 -19.62 7.19 13.95
CA ARG A 168 -20.60 6.38 13.24
C ARG A 168 -20.52 6.65 11.74
N PRO A 169 -20.84 5.67 10.88
CA PRO A 169 -20.92 5.94 9.46
C PRO A 169 -22.09 6.90 9.12
N PRO A 170 -22.16 7.47 7.91
CA PRO A 170 -21.05 7.52 6.96
C PRO A 170 -19.89 8.32 7.58
N TYR A 171 -18.71 7.71 7.61
CA TYR A 171 -17.58 8.32 8.26
C TYR A 171 -17.04 9.46 7.39
N ASN A 172 -16.69 10.59 8.03
CA ASN A 172 -15.88 11.61 7.39
C ASN A 172 -14.38 11.34 7.61
N GLU A 173 -13.51 12.15 7.00
CA GLU A 173 -12.05 12.01 7.06
C GLU A 173 -11.46 11.99 8.48
N LYS A 174 -12.15 12.58 9.47
CA LYS A 174 -11.71 12.56 10.88
C LYS A 174 -12.23 11.31 11.59
N THR A 175 -13.53 11.05 11.52
CA THR A 175 -14.16 9.93 12.22
C THR A 175 -13.71 8.58 11.69
N ILE A 176 -13.35 8.49 10.40
CA ILE A 176 -12.79 7.26 9.82
C ILE A 176 -11.40 6.94 10.39
N ARG A 177 -10.68 7.96 10.90
CA ARG A 177 -9.38 7.79 11.54
C ARG A 177 -9.53 7.54 13.03
N SER A 178 -10.42 8.26 13.70
CA SER A 178 -10.54 8.14 15.15
C SER A 178 -11.26 6.86 15.60
N VAL A 179 -12.08 6.23 14.74
CA VAL A 179 -12.84 5.01 15.08
C VAL A 179 -11.97 3.82 15.51
N TYR A 180 -10.77 3.67 14.96
CA TYR A 180 -9.84 2.58 15.33
C TYR A 180 -8.80 3.02 16.37
N HIS A 181 -8.85 4.26 16.87
CA HIS A 181 -7.93 4.67 17.93
C HIS A 181 -8.31 3.98 19.24
N VAL A 182 -7.31 3.52 20.00
CA VAL A 182 -7.51 2.93 21.33
C VAL A 182 -8.20 3.93 22.27
N ARG A 183 -9.11 3.47 23.12
CA ARG A 183 -9.75 4.27 24.17
C ARG A 183 -9.34 3.81 25.56
N GLU A 184 -9.30 4.77 26.47
CA GLU A 184 -9.02 4.55 27.88
C GLU A 184 -10.00 3.53 28.49
N TYR A 185 -11.28 3.58 28.10
CA TYR A 185 -12.28 2.61 28.54
C TYR A 185 -11.89 1.15 28.26
N ASP A 186 -11.40 0.87 27.04
CA ASP A 186 -11.01 -0.49 26.63
C ASP A 186 -9.77 -0.97 27.41
N VAL A 187 -8.82 -0.07 27.65
CA VAL A 187 -7.60 -0.33 28.43
C VAL A 187 -7.93 -0.56 29.90
N HIS A 188 -8.79 0.25 30.51
CA HIS A 188 -9.19 0.10 31.90
C HIS A 188 -9.85 -1.24 32.17
N LYS A 189 -10.70 -1.72 31.24
CA LYS A 189 -11.27 -3.08 31.33
C LYS A 189 -10.18 -4.14 31.38
N LEU A 190 -9.22 -4.08 30.46
CA LEU A 190 -8.11 -5.04 30.42
C LEU A 190 -7.23 -4.94 31.68
N MET A 191 -7.05 -3.75 32.25
CA MET A 191 -6.33 -3.58 33.51
C MET A 191 -7.01 -4.24 34.72
N GLN A 192 -8.31 -4.56 34.64
CA GLN A 192 -9.02 -5.30 35.70
C GLN A 192 -8.78 -6.82 35.66
N VAL A 193 -8.09 -7.34 34.66
CA VAL A 193 -7.79 -8.78 34.57
C VAL A 193 -6.73 -9.14 35.60
N GLU A 194 -7.10 -10.03 36.53
CA GLU A 194 -6.25 -10.51 37.61
C GLU A 194 -5.70 -11.91 37.33
N GLU A 195 -6.49 -12.76 36.68
CA GLU A 195 -6.00 -14.09 36.28
C GLU A 195 -4.90 -13.96 35.21
N PRO A 196 -3.88 -14.83 35.20
CA PRO A 196 -2.81 -14.78 34.22
C PRO A 196 -3.31 -14.91 32.77
N ILE A 197 -2.73 -14.12 31.86
CA ILE A 197 -2.92 -14.25 30.41
C ILE A 197 -1.67 -14.88 29.83
N ASP A 198 -1.83 -15.92 29.00
CA ASP A 198 -0.70 -16.63 28.38
C ASP A 198 -0.15 -15.88 27.17
N ILE A 199 -1.05 -15.34 26.35
CA ILE A 199 -0.73 -14.62 25.12
C ILE A 199 -1.51 -13.31 25.08
N PHE A 200 -0.80 -12.21 24.83
CA PHE A 200 -1.43 -10.91 24.59
C PHE A 200 -1.10 -10.37 23.19
N LEU A 201 -2.12 -9.90 22.49
CA LEU A 201 -2.01 -9.29 21.16
C LEU A 201 -2.24 -7.79 21.26
N SER A 202 -1.35 -6.97 20.69
CA SER A 202 -1.60 -5.55 20.48
C SER A 202 -1.21 -5.16 19.07
N HIS A 203 -2.04 -4.39 18.37
CA HIS A 203 -1.69 -4.02 17.00
C HIS A 203 -0.45 -3.11 16.99
N ASP A 204 -0.49 -2.06 17.80
CA ASP A 204 0.64 -1.15 18.01
C ASP A 204 1.62 -1.67 19.08
N TRP A 205 2.87 -1.22 19.01
CA TRP A 205 3.94 -1.68 19.92
C TRP A 205 3.84 -0.99 21.28
N PRO A 206 4.16 -1.65 22.40
CA PRO A 206 4.36 -0.96 23.67
C PRO A 206 5.49 0.08 23.56
N VAL A 207 5.22 1.34 23.93
CA VAL A 207 6.29 2.37 24.02
C VAL A 207 7.42 1.89 24.93
N GLY A 208 8.67 2.06 24.48
CA GLY A 208 9.86 1.67 25.23
C GLY A 208 10.24 0.19 25.11
N ILE A 209 9.50 -0.62 24.35
CA ILE A 209 9.84 -2.04 24.13
C ILE A 209 11.22 -2.22 23.50
N THR A 210 11.69 -1.22 22.75
CA THR A 210 13.00 -1.21 22.10
C THR A 210 14.17 -1.29 23.08
N ASP A 211 13.99 -0.83 24.32
CA ASP A 211 15.00 -0.86 25.37
C ASP A 211 15.34 -2.29 25.83
N TYR A 212 14.43 -3.23 25.55
CA TYR A 212 14.53 -4.65 25.92
C TYR A 212 15.04 -5.54 24.76
N GLY A 213 15.51 -4.93 23.67
CA GLY A 213 16.03 -5.62 22.50
C GLY A 213 17.19 -4.86 21.84
N LYS A 214 17.62 -5.33 20.66
CA LYS A 214 18.72 -4.71 19.89
C LYS A 214 18.20 -3.56 19.04
N TRP A 215 17.88 -2.43 19.66
CA TRP A 215 17.30 -1.28 18.97
C TRP A 215 18.24 -0.69 17.90
N GLU A 216 19.56 -0.84 18.04
CA GLU A 216 20.54 -0.38 17.05
C GLU A 216 20.40 -1.12 15.71
N GLU A 217 20.03 -2.41 15.75
CA GLU A 217 19.74 -3.20 14.55
C GLU A 217 18.42 -2.77 13.89
N LEU A 218 17.44 -2.37 14.71
CA LEU A 218 16.19 -1.80 14.23
C LEU A 218 16.44 -0.47 13.52
N VAL A 219 17.18 0.44 14.13
CA VAL A 219 17.52 1.76 13.55
C VAL A 219 18.39 1.62 12.30
N ARG A 220 19.31 0.67 12.25
CA ARG A 220 20.08 0.40 11.02
C ARG A 220 19.18 0.05 9.83
N ARG A 221 18.09 -0.68 10.07
CA ARG A 221 17.11 -1.07 9.04
C ARG A 221 16.08 0.03 8.78
N LYS A 222 15.73 0.81 9.81
CA LYS A 222 14.72 1.89 9.78
C LYS A 222 15.26 3.13 10.51
N PRO A 223 16.12 3.94 9.86
CA PRO A 223 16.81 5.06 10.52
C PRO A 223 15.88 6.11 11.11
N TYR A 224 14.70 6.30 10.51
CA TYR A 224 13.69 7.26 10.97
C TYR A 224 13.13 6.94 12.36
N PHE A 225 13.24 5.70 12.85
CA PHE A 225 12.82 5.35 14.21
C PHE A 225 13.77 5.85 15.29
N GLU A 226 15.00 6.26 14.96
CA GLU A 226 15.99 6.67 15.96
C GLU A 226 15.47 7.79 16.86
N LYS A 227 14.87 8.83 16.26
CA LYS A 227 14.31 9.95 17.00
C LYS A 227 13.15 9.52 17.90
N GLU A 228 12.21 8.74 17.38
CA GLU A 228 11.02 8.30 18.13
C GLU A 228 11.38 7.34 19.28
N ILE A 229 12.43 6.52 19.11
CA ILE A 229 12.96 5.66 20.18
C ILE A 229 13.59 6.52 21.28
N GLN A 230 14.43 7.50 20.91
CA GLN A 230 15.09 8.39 21.87
C GLN A 230 14.09 9.25 22.65
N GLU A 231 13.05 9.75 21.97
CA GLU A 231 11.99 10.57 22.57
C GLU A 231 10.93 9.72 23.29
N ARG A 232 11.00 8.38 23.23
CA ARG A 232 10.01 7.43 23.77
C ARG A 232 8.59 7.68 23.24
N THR A 233 8.49 7.97 21.95
CA THR A 233 7.22 8.24 21.24
C THR A 233 6.85 7.13 20.25
N LEU A 234 7.74 6.17 19.98
CA LEU A 234 7.47 5.03 19.10
C LEU A 234 6.50 4.03 19.75
N GLY A 235 5.26 4.00 19.27
CA GLY A 235 4.23 3.04 19.65
C GLY A 235 3.13 3.59 20.59
N SER A 236 2.51 2.68 21.35
CA SER A 236 1.36 2.89 22.21
C SER A 236 1.72 2.93 23.71
N VAL A 237 1.37 4.05 24.35
CA VAL A 237 1.47 4.23 25.80
C VAL A 237 0.49 3.29 26.51
N ALA A 238 -0.72 3.14 25.97
CA ALA A 238 -1.73 2.21 26.48
C ALA A 238 -1.23 0.75 26.49
N ALA A 239 -0.59 0.31 25.42
CA ALA A 239 -0.01 -1.03 25.33
C ALA A 239 1.12 -1.23 26.36
N ALA A 240 1.95 -0.20 26.61
CA ALA A 240 2.98 -0.25 27.65
C ALA A 240 2.38 -0.38 29.06
N GLN A 241 1.29 0.33 29.35
CA GLN A 241 0.57 0.19 30.64
C GLN A 241 0.04 -1.24 30.82
N LEU A 242 -0.54 -1.83 29.78
CA LEU A 242 -1.04 -3.19 29.81
C LEU A 242 0.07 -4.23 29.94
N LEU A 243 1.21 -4.03 29.28
CA LEU A 243 2.38 -4.91 29.40
C LEU A 243 2.90 -4.94 30.83
N GLU A 244 3.02 -3.79 31.48
CA GLU A 244 3.44 -3.68 32.88
C GLU A 244 2.39 -4.24 33.84
N ASN A 245 1.09 -4.16 33.51
CA ASN A 245 0.02 -4.67 34.38
C ASN A 245 -0.16 -6.19 34.27
N LEU A 246 -0.29 -6.70 33.05
CA LEU A 246 -0.71 -8.08 32.75
C LEU A 246 0.46 -9.07 32.70
N LYS A 247 1.66 -8.60 32.34
CA LYS A 247 2.92 -9.37 32.32
C LYS A 247 2.80 -10.77 31.69
N PRO A 248 2.17 -10.91 30.51
CA PRO A 248 1.95 -12.22 29.90
C PRO A 248 3.28 -12.86 29.48
N PRO A 249 3.42 -14.20 29.48
CA PRO A 249 4.62 -14.87 28.95
C PRO A 249 4.93 -14.53 27.49
N TYR A 250 3.89 -14.32 26.66
CA TYR A 250 4.02 -13.97 25.26
C TYR A 250 3.27 -12.68 24.92
N TRP A 251 3.95 -11.77 24.23
CA TRP A 251 3.34 -10.54 23.69
C TRP A 251 3.65 -10.42 22.20
N PHE A 252 2.60 -10.29 21.38
CA PHE A 252 2.74 -10.16 19.93
C PHE A 252 2.20 -8.83 19.42
N SER A 253 2.95 -8.19 18.52
CA SER A 253 2.56 -6.92 17.90
C SER A 253 2.85 -6.81 16.41
N ALA A 254 2.24 -5.81 15.78
CA ALA A 254 2.41 -5.51 14.36
C ALA A 254 2.57 -4.00 14.11
N HIS A 255 1.80 -3.40 13.20
CA HIS A 255 1.76 -1.96 12.86
C HIS A 255 3.04 -1.34 12.28
N LEU A 256 4.20 -1.49 12.92
CA LEU A 256 5.47 -0.87 12.48
C LEU A 256 6.15 -1.61 11.31
N HIS A 257 5.58 -2.75 10.88
CA HIS A 257 6.01 -3.58 9.76
C HIS A 257 7.53 -3.84 9.76
N CYS A 258 8.00 -4.42 10.86
CA CYS A 258 9.36 -4.92 11.01
C CYS A 258 9.41 -6.03 12.05
N LYS A 259 10.24 -7.04 11.80
CA LYS A 259 10.52 -8.04 12.83
C LYS A 259 11.44 -7.47 13.90
N PHE A 260 10.99 -7.57 15.15
CA PHE A 260 11.72 -7.19 16.34
C PHE A 260 11.36 -8.13 17.48
N SER A 261 12.36 -8.54 18.23
CA SER A 261 12.19 -9.43 19.39
C SER A 261 12.85 -8.79 20.60
N ALA A 262 12.17 -8.85 21.73
CA ALA A 262 12.65 -8.31 22.99
C ALA A 262 12.30 -9.24 24.15
N LEU A 263 13.10 -9.15 25.22
CA LEU A 263 12.92 -9.91 26.45
C LEU A 263 12.68 -8.93 27.58
N VAL A 264 11.43 -8.82 28.02
CA VAL A 264 11.02 -7.89 29.06
C VAL A 264 11.06 -8.61 30.40
N GLN A 265 12.06 -8.26 31.21
CA GLN A 265 12.21 -8.78 32.56
C GLN A 265 11.43 -7.87 33.52
N HIS A 266 10.36 -8.41 34.10
CA HIS A 266 9.55 -7.69 35.08
C HIS A 266 10.19 -7.73 36.46
N LYS A 267 9.85 -6.75 37.32
CA LYS A 267 10.43 -6.61 38.68
C LYS A 267 10.24 -7.84 39.56
N GLU A 268 9.18 -8.61 39.33
CA GLU A 268 8.83 -9.83 40.08
C GLU A 268 9.56 -11.08 39.58
N GLY A 269 10.44 -10.96 38.58
CA GLY A 269 11.19 -12.08 38.02
C GLY A 269 10.48 -12.79 36.86
N THR A 270 9.24 -12.43 36.54
CA THR A 270 8.54 -12.93 35.34
C THR A 270 9.14 -12.35 34.07
N LEU A 271 9.05 -13.11 32.98
CA LEU A 271 9.66 -12.79 31.69
C LEU A 271 8.59 -12.78 30.60
N THR A 272 8.45 -11.66 29.90
CA THR A 272 7.64 -11.58 28.68
C THR A 272 8.54 -11.68 27.45
N LYS A 273 8.21 -12.63 26.57
CA LYS A 273 8.81 -12.76 25.24
C LYS A 273 8.00 -11.92 24.27
N PHE A 274 8.56 -10.77 23.89
CA PHE A 274 7.97 -9.89 22.90
C PHE A 274 8.42 -10.27 21.50
N LEU A 275 7.48 -10.35 20.57
CA LEU A 275 7.77 -10.51 19.15
C LEU A 275 6.82 -9.64 18.33
N ALA A 276 7.40 -8.71 17.57
CA ALA A 276 6.73 -8.06 16.47
C ALA A 276 7.13 -8.69 15.14
N LEU A 277 6.18 -8.77 14.23
CA LEU A 277 6.37 -9.34 12.90
C LEU A 277 6.12 -8.31 11.80
N ASP A 278 6.69 -8.59 10.64
CA ASP A 278 6.51 -7.75 9.46
C ASP A 278 5.14 -8.01 8.80
N LYS A 279 4.84 -7.25 7.75
CA LYS A 279 3.66 -7.50 6.91
C LYS A 279 3.86 -8.67 5.96
N CYS A 280 2.76 -9.34 5.60
CA CYS A 280 2.69 -10.45 4.64
C CYS A 280 3.15 -10.04 3.23
N LEU A 281 4.47 -9.94 3.04
CA LEU A 281 5.14 -9.64 1.77
C LEU A 281 6.30 -10.61 1.52
N PRO A 282 6.62 -10.89 0.24
CA PRO A 282 7.73 -11.75 -0.12
C PRO A 282 9.06 -11.35 0.54
N GLY A 283 9.78 -12.34 1.09
CA GLY A 283 11.09 -12.15 1.72
C GLY A 283 11.04 -11.48 3.10
N ARG A 284 9.86 -11.11 3.61
CA ARG A 284 9.71 -10.51 4.93
C ARG A 284 9.38 -11.57 5.99
N PRO A 285 9.87 -11.41 7.22
CA PRO A 285 9.54 -12.32 8.32
C PRO A 285 8.19 -11.94 8.95
N PHE A 286 7.10 -12.25 8.25
CA PHE A 286 5.73 -11.91 8.65
C PHE A 286 5.02 -12.99 9.45
N LEU A 287 5.57 -14.21 9.45
CA LEU A 287 4.97 -15.39 10.07
C LEU A 287 5.98 -16.08 10.98
N GLN A 288 5.54 -16.48 12.17
CA GLN A 288 6.32 -17.28 13.12
C GLN A 288 5.45 -18.39 13.71
N VAL A 289 5.94 -19.63 13.70
CA VAL A 289 5.29 -20.74 14.42
C VAL A 289 5.97 -20.91 15.76
N LEU A 290 5.17 -21.05 16.82
CA LEU A 290 5.59 -21.24 18.19
C LEU A 290 4.92 -22.49 18.76
N GLU A 291 5.63 -23.17 19.66
CA GLU A 291 5.10 -24.28 20.43
C GLU A 291 4.87 -23.79 21.87
N ILE A 292 3.63 -23.93 22.33
CA ILE A 292 3.19 -23.52 23.66
C ILE A 292 2.64 -24.75 24.38
N GLU A 293 3.04 -24.90 25.64
CA GLU A 293 2.57 -25.99 26.50
C GLU A 293 1.06 -25.86 26.70
N SER A 294 0.33 -26.94 26.44
CA SER A 294 -1.13 -26.98 26.54
C SER A 294 -1.57 -28.38 26.92
N GLU A 295 -2.70 -28.47 27.62
CA GLU A 295 -3.31 -29.77 27.91
C GLU A 295 -3.92 -30.40 26.64
N PRO A 296 -4.08 -31.74 26.60
CA PRO A 296 -4.76 -32.41 25.51
C PRO A 296 -6.26 -32.09 25.54
N GLY A 297 -6.82 -31.64 24.43
CA GLY A 297 -8.27 -31.43 24.34
C GLY A 297 -8.69 -30.93 22.97
N PRO A 298 -10.00 -30.84 22.68
CA PRO A 298 -10.44 -30.10 21.53
C PRO A 298 -10.06 -28.63 21.72
N HIS A 299 -9.17 -28.14 20.85
CA HIS A 299 -8.74 -26.75 20.82
C HIS A 299 -9.84 -25.89 20.17
N GLU A 300 -10.79 -25.43 20.99
CA GLU A 300 -11.92 -24.58 20.59
C GLU A 300 -11.90 -23.25 21.33
N ILE A 301 -12.45 -22.20 20.70
CA ILE A 301 -12.62 -20.89 21.32
C ILE A 301 -13.76 -20.96 22.33
N GLN A 302 -13.52 -20.43 23.53
CA GLN A 302 -14.46 -20.35 24.62
C GLN A 302 -14.43 -18.97 25.27
N TYR A 303 -15.57 -18.55 25.81
CA TYR A 303 -15.66 -17.34 26.62
C TYR A 303 -14.84 -17.47 27.90
N ASP A 304 -14.17 -16.37 28.26
CA ASP A 304 -13.47 -16.24 29.52
C ASP A 304 -14.39 -15.67 30.61
N GLU A 305 -14.54 -16.39 31.73
CA GLU A 305 -15.46 -16.02 32.81
C GLU A 305 -15.15 -14.63 33.39
N GLU A 306 -13.87 -14.34 33.66
CA GLU A 306 -13.44 -13.07 34.26
C GLU A 306 -13.69 -11.91 33.28
N TRP A 307 -13.34 -12.06 32.01
CA TRP A 307 -13.56 -11.03 31.01
C TRP A 307 -15.04 -10.70 30.78
N LEU A 308 -15.91 -11.71 30.81
CA LEU A 308 -17.35 -11.49 30.75
C LEU A 308 -17.86 -10.72 31.99
N ALA A 309 -17.32 -11.03 33.18
CA ALA A 309 -17.67 -10.32 34.41
C ALA A 309 -17.23 -8.84 34.36
N ILE A 310 -15.99 -8.58 33.90
CA ILE A 310 -15.47 -7.23 33.66
C ILE A 310 -16.35 -6.50 32.63
N THR A 311 -16.70 -7.17 31.53
CA THR A 311 -17.56 -6.59 30.49
C THR A 311 -18.93 -6.22 31.04
N ARG A 312 -19.56 -7.09 31.84
CA ARG A 312 -20.83 -6.80 32.50
C ARG A 312 -20.73 -5.61 33.46
N ARG A 313 -19.66 -5.54 34.26
CA ARG A 313 -19.40 -4.47 35.22
C ARG A 313 -19.24 -3.10 34.55
N PHE A 314 -18.54 -3.03 33.41
CA PHE A 314 -18.23 -1.78 32.72
C PHE A 314 -19.31 -1.32 31.73
N ASN A 315 -20.24 -2.20 31.32
CA ASN A 315 -21.19 -1.89 30.25
C ASN A 315 -22.07 -0.65 30.53
N SER A 316 -22.43 -0.40 31.79
CA SER A 316 -23.27 0.77 32.16
C SER A 316 -22.59 2.11 31.92
N ILE A 317 -21.26 2.14 31.90
CA ILE A 317 -20.46 3.35 31.73
C ILE A 317 -19.79 3.43 30.35
N PHE A 318 -20.23 2.63 29.37
CA PHE A 318 -19.68 2.61 28.02
C PHE A 318 -19.74 4.04 27.40
N PRO A 319 -18.58 4.72 27.19
CA PRO A 319 -18.59 6.08 26.68
C PRO A 319 -18.83 6.10 25.17
N LEU A 320 -20.00 6.58 24.74
CA LEU A 320 -20.39 6.72 23.33
C LEU A 320 -20.36 8.17 22.82
N THR A 321 -19.76 9.08 23.59
CA THR A 321 -19.75 10.52 23.31
C THR A 321 -18.32 11.07 23.25
N ARG A 322 -18.17 12.32 22.84
CA ARG A 322 -16.88 13.03 22.89
C ARG A 322 -16.47 13.48 24.29
N ARG A 323 -17.20 13.09 25.33
CA ARG A 323 -16.81 13.37 26.72
C ARG A 323 -15.81 12.34 27.20
N ASN A 324 -15.03 12.73 28.19
CA ASN A 324 -14.11 11.80 28.83
C ASN A 324 -14.87 10.67 29.50
N ALA A 325 -14.29 9.47 29.49
CA ALA A 325 -14.83 8.34 30.24
C ALA A 325 -14.88 8.66 31.75
N THR A 326 -16.02 8.43 32.38
CA THR A 326 -16.20 8.64 33.82
C THR A 326 -16.24 7.28 34.52
N PHE A 327 -15.20 6.98 35.31
CA PHE A 327 -15.06 5.69 36.00
C PHE A 327 -15.63 5.68 37.42
N GLY A 328 -16.11 6.83 37.93
CA GLY A 328 -16.57 6.98 39.31
C GLY A 328 -17.96 6.41 39.64
N SER A 329 -18.64 5.80 38.67
CA SER A 329 -20.05 5.34 38.77
C SER A 329 -20.23 3.86 38.44
N VAL A 330 -19.22 3.03 38.69
CA VAL A 330 -19.34 1.57 38.49
C VAL A 330 -20.03 0.99 39.72
N ASP A 331 -21.37 0.87 39.65
CA ASP A 331 -22.22 0.48 40.78
C ASP A 331 -22.21 -1.03 41.11
N LEU A 332 -21.55 -1.85 40.29
CA LEU A 332 -21.54 -3.30 40.46
C LEU A 332 -20.21 -3.80 41.04
N GLU A 333 -20.31 -4.57 42.12
CA GLU A 333 -19.20 -5.33 42.70
C GLU A 333 -18.71 -6.41 41.73
N THR A 334 -17.37 -6.60 41.66
CA THR A 334 -16.74 -7.55 40.75
C THR A 334 -17.21 -8.98 40.99
N GLU A 335 -17.34 -9.37 42.26
CA GLU A 335 -17.70 -10.74 42.64
C GLU A 335 -19.16 -11.08 42.26
N ASP A 336 -20.09 -10.13 42.39
CA ASP A 336 -21.47 -10.32 41.98
C ASP A 336 -21.58 -10.54 40.46
N CYS A 337 -20.83 -9.75 39.68
CA CYS A 337 -20.74 -9.93 38.23
C CYS A 337 -20.19 -11.31 37.87
N ARG A 338 -19.15 -11.75 38.59
CA ARG A 338 -18.48 -13.02 38.35
C ARG A 338 -19.38 -14.22 38.66
N GLN A 339 -20.06 -14.22 39.81
CA GLN A 339 -21.02 -15.26 40.18
C GLN A 339 -22.17 -15.33 39.19
N TRP A 340 -22.68 -14.17 38.76
CA TRP A 340 -23.73 -14.09 37.75
C TRP A 340 -23.28 -14.75 36.44
N VAL A 341 -22.11 -14.38 35.93
CA VAL A 341 -21.56 -14.92 34.67
C VAL A 341 -21.32 -16.42 34.78
N ARG A 342 -20.73 -16.88 35.89
CA ARG A 342 -20.48 -18.30 36.15
C ARG A 342 -21.77 -19.12 36.06
N SER A 343 -22.85 -18.66 36.70
CA SER A 343 -24.15 -19.35 36.65
C SER A 343 -24.69 -19.49 35.23
N ARG A 344 -24.42 -18.51 34.36
CA ARG A 344 -24.91 -18.47 32.98
C ARG A 344 -24.07 -19.32 32.05
N LEU A 345 -22.75 -19.33 32.25
CA LEU A 345 -21.84 -20.25 31.57
C LEU A 345 -22.13 -21.70 31.94
N GLN A 346 -22.48 -21.99 33.20
CA GLN A 346 -22.90 -23.34 33.61
C GLN A 346 -24.22 -23.77 32.94
N ALA A 347 -25.16 -22.85 32.76
CA ALA A 347 -26.45 -23.15 32.15
C ALA A 347 -26.40 -23.31 30.62
N ARG A 348 -25.61 -22.49 29.92
CA ARG A 348 -25.59 -22.41 28.44
C ARG A 348 -24.34 -23.02 27.81
N GLY A 349 -23.26 -23.16 28.57
CA GLY A 349 -21.93 -23.51 28.07
C GLY A 349 -21.08 -22.28 27.71
N THR A 350 -19.80 -22.55 27.44
CA THR A 350 -18.76 -21.51 27.26
C THR A 350 -18.49 -21.16 25.79
N LYS A 351 -19.02 -21.89 24.82
CA LYS A 351 -18.77 -21.62 23.39
C LYS A 351 -19.35 -20.27 22.96
N PRO A 352 -18.72 -19.48 22.07
CA PRO A 352 -19.34 -18.27 21.52
C PRO A 352 -20.67 -18.51 20.80
N PHE A 353 -21.44 -17.45 20.53
CA PHE A 353 -22.62 -17.56 19.64
C PHE A 353 -22.19 -17.84 18.21
N GLU A 354 -23.00 -18.55 17.43
CA GLU A 354 -22.67 -18.97 16.06
C GLU A 354 -22.60 -17.81 15.08
N PHE A 355 -21.82 -17.96 14.01
CA PHE A 355 -21.72 -16.96 12.95
C PHE A 355 -23.07 -16.70 12.27
N VAL A 356 -23.38 -15.43 12.02
CA VAL A 356 -24.57 -14.99 11.27
C VAL A 356 -24.18 -13.88 10.28
N GLN A 357 -24.64 -14.01 9.03
CA GLN A 357 -24.53 -12.96 8.03
C GLN A 357 -25.50 -11.82 8.35
N THR A 358 -24.96 -10.62 8.52
CA THR A 358 -25.68 -9.38 8.83
C THR A 358 -25.99 -8.53 7.59
N VAL A 359 -25.24 -8.69 6.50
CA VAL A 359 -25.43 -7.94 5.24
C VAL A 359 -25.27 -8.88 4.04
N PRO A 360 -25.84 -8.53 2.86
CA PRO A 360 -25.57 -9.26 1.63
C PRO A 360 -24.08 -9.27 1.29
N CYS A 361 -23.57 -10.44 0.92
CA CYS A 361 -22.20 -10.60 0.44
C CYS A 361 -22.02 -9.96 -0.94
N TYR A 362 -20.79 -9.57 -1.26
CA TYR A 362 -20.41 -9.17 -2.60
C TYR A 362 -20.82 -10.22 -3.63
N ASN A 363 -21.45 -9.78 -4.71
CA ASN A 363 -21.79 -10.63 -5.85
C ASN A 363 -21.10 -10.09 -7.12
N PRO A 364 -20.06 -10.78 -7.63
CA PRO A 364 -19.36 -10.36 -8.84
C PRO A 364 -20.28 -10.18 -10.07
N SER A 365 -21.41 -10.88 -10.10
CA SER A 365 -22.37 -10.86 -11.21
C SER A 365 -23.33 -9.65 -11.20
N GLN A 366 -23.36 -8.87 -10.11
CA GLN A 366 -24.25 -7.72 -9.94
C GLN A 366 -23.49 -6.42 -9.62
N SER A 367 -22.21 -6.32 -10.00
CA SER A 367 -21.39 -5.14 -9.76
C SER A 367 -22.04 -3.88 -10.37
N GLY A 368 -22.45 -2.93 -9.52
CA GLY A 368 -23.03 -1.64 -9.94
C GLY A 368 -24.47 -1.35 -9.48
N SER A 369 -25.17 -2.27 -8.82
CA SER A 369 -26.44 -1.95 -8.17
C SER A 369 -26.18 -1.12 -6.91
N LYS A 370 -26.44 0.20 -6.96
CA LYS A 370 -26.50 1.05 -5.76
C LYS A 370 -27.70 0.59 -4.90
N GLY A 371 -27.44 -0.35 -3.99
CA GLY A 371 -28.38 -0.66 -2.92
C GLY A 371 -28.71 0.62 -2.15
N SER A 372 -29.99 0.83 -1.87
CA SER A 372 -30.41 1.86 -0.91
C SER A 372 -29.78 1.54 0.44
N PHE A 373 -29.07 2.51 1.03
CA PHE A 373 -28.52 2.41 2.38
C PHE A 373 -29.66 2.14 3.37
N SER A 374 -29.88 0.88 3.73
CA SER A 374 -30.68 0.52 4.90
C SER A 374 -29.73 0.59 6.08
N GLY A 375 -30.04 1.40 7.10
CA GLY A 375 -29.15 1.64 8.24
C GLY A 375 -28.57 0.38 8.91
N TYR A 376 -27.63 0.60 9.82
CA TYR A 376 -26.78 -0.46 10.40
C TYR A 376 -27.59 -1.64 10.97
N PRO A 377 -27.40 -2.86 10.46
CA PRO A 377 -28.01 -4.02 11.05
C PRO A 377 -27.36 -4.28 12.42
N ARG A 378 -28.17 -4.49 13.45
CA ARG A 378 -27.68 -5.07 14.69
C ARG A 378 -27.15 -6.46 14.40
N ASN A 379 -25.99 -6.79 14.95
CA ASN A 379 -25.44 -8.13 14.77
C ASN A 379 -26.13 -9.11 15.74
N PRO A 380 -26.80 -10.16 15.25
CA PRO A 380 -27.51 -11.11 16.10
C PRO A 380 -26.59 -11.82 17.11
N GLN A 381 -25.30 -11.98 16.80
CA GLN A 381 -24.31 -12.53 17.73
C GLN A 381 -24.13 -11.59 18.92
N THR A 382 -23.95 -10.30 18.65
CA THR A 382 -23.79 -9.26 19.67
C THR A 382 -25.06 -9.08 20.49
N GLU A 383 -26.24 -9.12 19.86
CA GLU A 383 -27.51 -9.10 20.59
C GLU A 383 -27.65 -10.31 21.52
N SER A 384 -27.37 -11.51 21.03
CA SER A 384 -27.42 -12.74 21.82
C SER A 384 -26.40 -12.72 22.96
N PHE A 385 -25.20 -12.19 22.71
CA PHE A 385 -24.15 -11.99 23.71
C PHE A 385 -24.60 -11.05 24.84
N LEU A 386 -25.14 -9.89 24.50
CA LEU A 386 -25.60 -8.92 25.50
C LEU A 386 -26.84 -9.43 26.24
N GLN A 387 -27.77 -10.11 25.56
CA GLN A 387 -28.89 -10.78 26.21
C GLN A 387 -28.42 -11.87 27.17
N PHE A 388 -27.42 -12.67 26.75
CA PHE A 388 -26.80 -13.70 27.58
C PHE A 388 -26.11 -13.12 28.81
N LEU A 389 -25.61 -11.89 28.73
CA LEU A 389 -25.05 -11.14 29.85
C LEU A 389 -26.09 -10.30 30.60
N GLY A 390 -27.35 -10.26 30.17
CA GLY A 390 -28.39 -9.42 30.77
C GLY A 390 -28.07 -7.93 30.69
N LEU A 391 -27.55 -7.48 29.54
CA LEU A 391 -27.08 -6.12 29.27
C LEU A 391 -27.88 -5.45 28.15
N PRO A 392 -28.05 -4.12 28.18
CA PRO A 392 -28.66 -3.38 27.07
C PRO A 392 -27.73 -3.32 25.85
N TYR A 393 -28.33 -3.24 24.67
CA TYR A 393 -27.62 -2.98 23.41
C TYR A 393 -27.32 -1.49 23.25
N LEU A 394 -26.07 -1.09 23.48
CA LEU A 394 -25.68 0.33 23.51
C LEU A 394 -25.08 0.85 22.20
N LEU A 395 -24.71 -0.01 21.25
CA LEU A 395 -23.98 0.41 20.04
C LEU A 395 -24.78 1.35 19.12
N ASP A 396 -26.12 1.39 19.27
CA ASP A 396 -27.05 2.26 18.53
C ASP A 396 -27.28 3.63 19.19
N CYS A 397 -26.87 3.84 20.45
CA CYS A 397 -27.27 5.03 21.20
C CYS A 397 -26.61 6.30 20.64
N MET A 398 -27.43 7.20 20.07
CA MET A 398 -27.03 8.48 19.46
C MET A 398 -27.27 9.72 20.34
N SER A 399 -27.62 9.56 21.62
CA SER A 399 -28.15 10.67 22.44
C SER A 399 -27.76 10.58 23.91
N GLU A 400 -27.47 11.74 24.51
CA GLU A 400 -27.48 11.93 25.97
C GLU A 400 -28.83 11.48 26.56
N PRO A 401 -28.86 10.94 27.80
CA PRO A 401 -30.06 10.33 28.34
C PRO A 401 -31.15 11.39 28.56
N LYS A 402 -32.18 11.36 27.72
CA LYS A 402 -33.49 11.96 27.98
C LYS A 402 -34.60 11.00 27.57
N ASP A 403 -35.31 10.53 28.60
CA ASP A 403 -36.68 10.03 28.64
C ASP A 403 -37.20 9.21 27.45
N LEU A 404 -37.21 7.89 27.65
CA LEU A 404 -37.86 6.90 26.79
C LEU A 404 -39.40 7.01 26.92
N SER A 405 -40.08 7.36 25.84
CA SER A 405 -41.50 7.01 25.64
C SER A 405 -41.67 6.28 24.32
N TYR A 406 -42.29 5.10 24.41
CA TYR A 406 -42.41 4.09 23.37
C TYR A 406 -43.75 4.25 22.64
N SER A 407 -43.79 4.03 21.32
CA SER A 407 -45.00 3.56 20.62
C SER A 407 -44.66 2.87 19.29
N PRO A 408 -45.38 1.80 18.89
CA PRO A 408 -44.93 0.85 17.87
C PRO A 408 -45.59 1.06 16.49
N ALA A 409 -44.90 0.59 15.46
CA ALA A 409 -45.33 0.57 14.07
C ALA A 409 -46.24 -0.65 13.75
N SER A 410 -47.15 -0.47 12.78
CA SER A 410 -48.01 -1.52 12.22
C SER A 410 -47.72 -1.81 10.74
N SER A 411 -47.51 -3.11 10.45
CA SER A 411 -47.77 -3.92 9.25
C SER A 411 -48.25 -3.26 7.93
N ASN A 412 -47.69 -3.70 6.79
CA ASN A 412 -48.38 -4.65 5.89
C ASN A 412 -47.54 -5.13 4.69
N GLN A 413 -47.81 -6.38 4.30
CA GLN A 413 -47.23 -7.18 3.22
C GLN A 413 -47.53 -6.64 1.81
N ARG A 414 -46.74 -7.08 0.81
CA ARG A 414 -47.24 -7.77 -0.40
C ARG A 414 -46.11 -8.42 -1.21
N VAL A 415 -46.37 -9.66 -1.62
CA VAL A 415 -45.57 -10.53 -2.50
C VAL A 415 -46.10 -10.41 -3.93
N VAL A 416 -45.21 -10.36 -4.94
CA VAL A 416 -45.55 -10.74 -6.33
C VAL A 416 -44.35 -11.44 -6.97
N SER A 417 -44.56 -12.66 -7.45
CA SER A 417 -43.65 -13.46 -8.27
C SER A 417 -43.80 -13.15 -9.76
N SER A 418 -42.71 -13.22 -10.53
CA SER A 418 -42.77 -13.66 -11.93
C SER A 418 -41.43 -14.23 -12.38
N ALA A 419 -41.49 -15.44 -12.95
CA ALA A 419 -40.38 -16.16 -13.55
C ALA A 419 -40.26 -15.81 -15.04
N THR A 420 -39.04 -15.78 -15.57
CA THR A 420 -38.81 -15.92 -17.02
C THR A 420 -37.47 -16.59 -17.33
N LEU A 421 -37.56 -17.53 -18.27
CA LEU A 421 -36.56 -18.46 -18.80
C LEU A 421 -35.68 -17.76 -19.85
N PHE A 422 -34.37 -18.03 -19.92
CA PHE A 422 -33.55 -17.66 -21.08
C PHE A 422 -32.60 -18.79 -21.50
N THR A 423 -32.72 -19.15 -22.78
CA THR A 423 -32.00 -20.18 -23.54
C THR A 423 -30.56 -19.78 -23.87
N LEU A 424 -29.63 -20.73 -23.73
CA LEU A 424 -28.22 -20.65 -24.11
C LEU A 424 -28.03 -20.83 -25.63
N VAL A 425 -27.31 -19.91 -26.27
CA VAL A 425 -26.73 -20.09 -27.62
C VAL A 425 -25.21 -20.04 -27.48
N LEU A 426 -24.56 -21.17 -27.79
CA LEU A 426 -23.11 -21.30 -27.89
C LEU A 426 -22.64 -20.80 -29.27
N PHE A 427 -21.70 -19.86 -29.30
CA PHE A 427 -20.92 -19.54 -30.50
C PHE A 427 -19.44 -19.80 -30.23
N SER A 428 -18.88 -20.78 -30.94
CA SER A 428 -17.45 -21.03 -31.04
C SER A 428 -16.86 -20.12 -32.11
N ILE A 429 -15.81 -19.36 -31.78
CA ILE A 429 -15.01 -18.64 -32.78
C ILE A 429 -13.55 -19.02 -32.56
N ALA A 430 -12.97 -19.66 -33.57
CA ALA A 430 -11.53 -19.84 -33.72
C ALA A 430 -10.93 -18.50 -34.19
N ALA A 431 -9.89 -18.01 -33.49
CA ALA A 431 -9.19 -16.78 -33.88
C ALA A 431 -7.93 -17.12 -34.69
N SER A 432 -7.87 -16.59 -35.91
CA SER A 432 -6.69 -16.54 -36.77
C SER A 432 -5.73 -15.43 -36.30
N ALA A 433 -4.42 -15.63 -36.45
CA ALA A 433 -3.40 -14.65 -36.08
C ALA A 433 -3.46 -13.41 -37.01
N SER A 434 -3.92 -12.27 -36.47
CA SER A 434 -3.83 -10.96 -37.11
C SER A 434 -2.67 -10.16 -36.51
N SER A 435 -1.87 -9.51 -37.36
CA SER A 435 -0.86 -8.52 -36.97
C SER A 435 -1.51 -7.35 -36.21
N ALA A 436 -1.41 -7.36 -34.89
CA ALA A 436 -2.07 -6.40 -34.02
C ALA A 436 -1.30 -5.06 -33.96
N ASN A 437 -1.99 -3.96 -34.27
CA ASN A 437 -1.55 -2.58 -33.99
C ASN A 437 -1.60 -2.27 -32.49
N LEU A 438 -0.98 -1.16 -32.08
CA LEU A 438 -1.12 -0.65 -30.71
C LEU A 438 -2.61 -0.44 -30.36
N SER A 439 -2.99 -0.83 -29.15
CA SER A 439 -4.36 -0.65 -28.67
C SER A 439 -4.40 -0.29 -27.19
N PHE A 440 -5.44 0.44 -26.80
CA PHE A 440 -5.78 0.56 -25.40
C PHE A 440 -6.24 -0.82 -24.92
N ASN A 441 -5.74 -1.25 -23.75
CA ASN A 441 -6.02 -2.57 -23.17
C ASN A 441 -5.47 -3.78 -23.95
N PHE A 442 -4.37 -3.63 -24.71
CA PHE A 442 -3.74 -4.73 -25.46
C PHE A 442 -3.50 -5.99 -24.61
N TYR A 443 -3.11 -5.80 -23.35
CA TYR A 443 -2.84 -6.90 -22.40
C TYR A 443 -4.06 -7.36 -21.59
N ALA A 444 -5.27 -6.81 -21.79
CA ALA A 444 -6.40 -7.09 -20.90
C ALA A 444 -6.83 -8.56 -20.87
N ALA A 445 -6.60 -9.31 -21.95
CA ALA A 445 -6.86 -10.75 -21.99
C ALA A 445 -5.61 -11.60 -21.64
N SER A 446 -4.43 -11.19 -22.09
CA SER A 446 -3.19 -11.98 -22.01
C SER A 446 -2.38 -11.74 -20.72
N CYS A 447 -2.38 -10.51 -20.21
CA CYS A 447 -1.77 -10.16 -18.93
C CYS A 447 -2.55 -8.99 -18.27
N PRO A 448 -3.73 -9.25 -17.67
CA PRO A 448 -4.64 -8.19 -17.19
C PRO A 448 -4.03 -7.28 -16.11
N THR A 449 -2.96 -7.73 -15.45
CA THR A 449 -2.25 -7.00 -14.39
C THR A 449 -1.01 -6.23 -14.90
N ALA A 450 -0.72 -6.26 -16.20
CA ALA A 450 0.53 -5.72 -16.75
C ALA A 450 0.78 -4.26 -16.37
N GLU A 451 -0.14 -3.36 -16.74
CA GLU A 451 -0.01 -1.93 -16.43
C GLU A 451 0.05 -1.64 -14.94
N PHE A 452 -0.66 -2.44 -14.14
CA PHE A 452 -0.69 -2.28 -12.69
C PHE A 452 0.63 -2.68 -12.03
N ILE A 453 1.27 -3.75 -12.49
CA ILE A 453 2.59 -4.18 -12.01
C ILE A 453 3.63 -3.11 -12.33
N VAL A 454 3.63 -2.58 -13.56
CA VAL A 454 4.56 -1.50 -13.94
C VAL A 454 4.33 -0.26 -13.07
N ARG A 455 3.08 0.19 -12.95
CA ARG A 455 2.72 1.36 -12.14
C ARG A 455 3.17 1.25 -10.70
N ASN A 456 2.94 0.11 -10.05
CA ASN A 456 3.34 -0.08 -8.66
C ASN A 456 4.85 -0.22 -8.49
N THR A 457 5.54 -0.83 -9.46
CA THR A 457 7.01 -0.90 -9.45
C THR A 457 7.60 0.50 -9.51
N VAL A 458 7.08 1.35 -10.41
CA VAL A 458 7.50 2.75 -10.52
C VAL A 458 7.15 3.52 -9.26
N ARG A 459 5.90 3.46 -8.78
CA ARG A 459 5.49 4.21 -7.58
C ARG A 459 6.35 3.87 -6.36
N SER A 460 6.67 2.59 -6.16
CA SER A 460 7.52 2.18 -5.05
C SER A 460 8.94 2.71 -5.22
N ALA A 461 9.53 2.56 -6.42
CA ALA A 461 10.86 3.09 -6.71
C ALA A 461 10.93 4.62 -6.58
N SER A 462 9.89 5.35 -7.00
CA SER A 462 9.78 6.80 -6.87
C SER A 462 9.60 7.26 -5.43
N SER A 463 8.93 6.46 -4.58
CA SER A 463 8.81 6.75 -3.14
C SER A 463 10.13 6.52 -2.40
N ASP A 464 10.94 5.56 -2.85
CA ASP A 464 12.24 5.26 -2.25
C ASP A 464 13.34 6.22 -2.73
N ASP A 465 13.34 6.56 -4.03
CA ASP A 465 14.27 7.50 -4.66
C ASP A 465 13.50 8.52 -5.53
N PRO A 466 13.36 9.79 -5.09
CA PRO A 466 12.61 10.82 -5.80
C PRO A 466 13.25 11.23 -7.13
N THR A 467 14.46 10.77 -7.46
CA THR A 467 15.09 11.01 -8.76
C THR A 467 14.65 10.02 -9.85
N ILE A 468 13.97 8.92 -9.47
CA ILE A 468 13.52 7.87 -10.40
C ILE A 468 12.57 8.40 -11.48
N PRO A 469 11.57 9.25 -11.19
CA PRO A 469 10.69 9.78 -12.22
C PRO A 469 11.42 10.45 -13.39
N GLY A 470 12.37 11.35 -13.10
CA GLY A 470 13.17 12.01 -14.13
C GLY A 470 14.05 11.05 -14.91
N LYS A 471 14.64 10.04 -14.25
CA LYS A 471 15.42 8.98 -14.92
C LYS A 471 14.57 8.18 -15.92
N LEU A 472 13.34 7.81 -15.55
CA LEU A 472 12.43 7.02 -16.39
C LEU A 472 11.89 7.81 -17.58
N LEU A 473 11.56 9.09 -17.39
CA LEU A 473 11.18 9.97 -18.50
C LEU A 473 12.30 10.11 -19.53
N ARG A 474 13.52 10.34 -19.05
CA ARG A 474 14.69 10.44 -19.93
C ARG A 474 14.98 9.11 -20.64
N LEU A 475 14.81 7.99 -19.95
CA LEU A 475 14.95 6.65 -20.55
C LEU A 475 13.99 6.46 -21.72
N LEU A 476 12.70 6.80 -21.55
CA LEU A 476 11.71 6.72 -22.64
C LEU A 476 12.08 7.63 -23.81
N PHE A 477 12.46 8.88 -23.55
CA PHE A 477 12.84 9.81 -24.62
C PHE A 477 14.01 9.27 -25.45
N HIS A 478 15.05 8.79 -24.77
CA HIS A 478 16.24 8.23 -25.42
C HIS A 478 15.94 6.93 -26.19
N ASP A 479 15.02 6.09 -25.69
CA ASP A 479 14.54 4.94 -26.43
C ASP A 479 13.86 5.37 -27.74
N CYS A 480 12.80 6.16 -27.62
CA CYS A 480 11.96 6.57 -28.75
C CYS A 480 12.70 7.35 -29.84
N PHE A 481 13.74 8.10 -29.50
CA PHE A 481 14.44 8.95 -30.47
C PHE A 481 15.49 8.21 -31.28
N VAL A 482 16.09 7.12 -30.80
CA VAL A 482 17.20 6.45 -31.52
C VAL A 482 16.67 5.46 -32.57
N GLU A 483 16.17 4.30 -32.15
CA GLU A 483 15.60 3.26 -33.04
C GLU A 483 14.07 3.28 -33.11
N GLY A 484 13.42 4.13 -32.31
CA GLY A 484 11.98 4.10 -32.06
C GLY A 484 11.68 3.57 -30.66
N CYS A 485 10.43 3.62 -30.22
CA CYS A 485 10.04 3.13 -28.89
C CYS A 485 9.99 1.60 -28.89
N ASP A 486 11.15 0.96 -28.94
CA ASP A 486 11.33 -0.48 -29.09
C ASP A 486 12.26 -1.07 -28.01
N ALA A 487 12.60 -0.30 -26.98
CA ALA A 487 13.50 -0.69 -25.91
C ALA A 487 14.91 -1.13 -26.39
N SER A 488 15.38 -0.65 -27.55
CA SER A 488 16.75 -0.88 -28.03
C SER A 488 17.78 -0.38 -27.01
N VAL A 489 17.49 0.75 -26.36
CA VAL A 489 18.36 1.39 -25.35
C VAL A 489 18.65 0.47 -24.14
N LEU A 490 17.82 -0.55 -23.90
CA LEU A 490 18.00 -1.48 -22.78
C LEU A 490 19.07 -2.55 -23.06
N LEU A 491 19.41 -2.81 -24.33
CA LEU A 491 20.41 -3.82 -24.70
C LEU A 491 21.80 -3.45 -24.17
N ARG A 492 22.45 -4.40 -23.49
CA ARG A 492 23.80 -4.22 -22.93
C ARG A 492 24.85 -4.88 -23.79
N GLY A 493 25.97 -4.18 -23.98
CA GLY A 493 27.14 -4.70 -24.70
C GLY A 493 28.03 -3.59 -25.22
N ASN A 494 29.22 -3.94 -25.69
CA ASN A 494 30.10 -2.99 -26.37
C ASN A 494 29.46 -2.53 -27.68
N GLY A 495 29.52 -1.23 -27.97
CA GLY A 495 28.97 -0.66 -29.20
C GLY A 495 27.45 -0.51 -29.20
N THR A 496 26.76 -0.82 -28.10
CA THR A 496 25.32 -0.53 -27.92
C THR A 496 25.08 0.93 -27.57
N GLU A 497 23.83 1.37 -27.61
CA GLU A 497 23.45 2.76 -27.28
C GLU A 497 23.92 3.19 -25.88
N GLN A 498 23.96 2.30 -24.89
CA GLN A 498 24.43 2.62 -23.53
C GLN A 498 25.92 2.97 -23.48
N SER A 499 26.70 2.57 -24.50
CA SER A 499 28.13 2.87 -24.56
C SER A 499 28.44 4.28 -25.08
N ASP A 500 27.48 4.96 -25.71
CA ASP A 500 27.68 6.35 -26.14
C ASP A 500 27.75 7.31 -24.95
N PRO A 501 28.67 8.30 -24.94
CA PRO A 501 28.79 9.24 -23.83
C PRO A 501 27.51 10.03 -23.49
N ALA A 502 26.58 10.24 -24.43
CA ALA A 502 25.31 10.92 -24.15
C ALA A 502 24.35 10.08 -23.30
N ASN A 503 24.47 8.76 -23.39
CA ASN A 503 23.62 7.81 -22.67
C ASN A 503 24.22 7.35 -21.34
N LYS A 504 25.48 7.71 -21.04
CA LYS A 504 26.15 7.33 -19.78
C LYS A 504 25.39 7.73 -18.51
N SER A 505 24.61 8.81 -18.58
CA SER A 505 23.82 9.32 -17.46
C SER A 505 22.33 8.91 -17.52
N VAL A 506 21.92 8.13 -18.52
CA VAL A 506 20.57 7.54 -18.56
C VAL A 506 20.47 6.50 -17.45
N GLY A 507 19.35 6.49 -16.72
CA GLY A 507 19.14 5.63 -15.56
C GLY A 507 17.75 4.98 -15.56
N GLY A 508 17.37 4.35 -14.45
CA GLY A 508 16.06 3.71 -14.32
C GLY A 508 15.99 2.26 -14.82
N PHE A 509 17.09 1.74 -15.40
CA PHE A 509 17.17 0.36 -15.90
C PHE A 509 16.77 -0.69 -14.86
N SER A 510 17.16 -0.52 -13.59
CA SER A 510 16.82 -1.46 -12.52
C SER A 510 15.32 -1.53 -12.23
N VAL A 511 14.58 -0.43 -12.44
CA VAL A 511 13.12 -0.38 -12.28
C VAL A 511 12.45 -1.15 -13.40
N ILE A 512 12.92 -0.97 -14.64
CA ILE A 512 12.45 -1.73 -15.81
C ILE A 512 12.76 -3.23 -15.64
N ASP A 513 13.99 -3.58 -15.26
CA ASP A 513 14.40 -4.96 -15.00
C ASP A 513 13.58 -5.60 -13.86
N SER A 514 13.18 -4.82 -12.86
CA SER A 514 12.34 -5.31 -11.76
C SER A 514 10.90 -5.53 -12.21
N ALA A 515 10.31 -4.57 -12.92
CA ALA A 515 8.97 -4.73 -13.48
C ALA A 515 8.92 -5.92 -14.43
N LYS A 516 9.93 -6.06 -15.31
CA LYS A 516 10.04 -7.18 -16.24
C LYS A 516 10.12 -8.53 -15.53
N ARG A 517 10.93 -8.66 -14.49
CA ARG A 517 11.04 -9.90 -13.71
C ARG A 517 9.70 -10.32 -13.09
N VAL A 518 8.95 -9.35 -12.57
CA VAL A 518 7.63 -9.59 -11.99
C VAL A 518 6.62 -9.95 -13.08
N LEU A 519 6.66 -9.28 -14.23
CA LEU A 519 5.77 -9.56 -15.37
C LEU A 519 6.04 -10.94 -15.98
N GLU A 520 7.31 -11.31 -16.20
CA GLU A 520 7.67 -12.64 -16.70
C GLU A 520 7.29 -13.76 -15.75
N PHE A 521 7.14 -13.46 -14.46
CA PHE A 521 6.64 -14.43 -13.50
C PHE A 521 5.13 -14.67 -13.64
N PHE A 522 4.31 -13.63 -13.90
CA PHE A 522 2.85 -13.79 -14.04
C PHE A 522 2.37 -14.09 -15.45
N CYS A 523 3.00 -13.48 -16.43
CA CYS A 523 2.65 -13.60 -17.84
C CYS A 523 3.94 -13.79 -18.66
N PRO A 524 4.54 -14.99 -18.57
CA PRO A 524 5.80 -15.29 -19.26
C PRO A 524 5.72 -14.97 -20.75
N GLY A 525 6.74 -14.29 -21.29
CA GLY A 525 6.85 -13.96 -22.71
C GLY A 525 5.69 -13.14 -23.29
N THR A 526 4.93 -12.42 -22.46
CA THR A 526 3.72 -11.71 -22.90
C THR A 526 3.93 -10.20 -23.06
N VAL A 527 4.59 -9.54 -22.11
CA VAL A 527 4.72 -8.06 -22.09
C VAL A 527 6.11 -7.65 -22.56
N SER A 528 6.21 -6.83 -23.61
CA SER A 528 7.50 -6.36 -24.13
C SER A 528 8.19 -5.38 -23.18
N CYS A 529 9.52 -5.31 -23.25
CA CYS A 529 10.27 -4.28 -22.52
C CYS A 529 9.95 -2.86 -23.04
N ALA A 530 9.67 -2.72 -24.34
CA ALA A 530 9.22 -1.47 -24.95
C ALA A 530 7.95 -0.91 -24.27
N ASP A 531 6.94 -1.75 -24.03
CA ASP A 531 5.75 -1.31 -23.30
C ASP A 531 6.03 -1.03 -21.83
N ILE A 532 6.94 -1.78 -21.18
CA ILE A 532 7.33 -1.50 -19.79
C ILE A 532 7.99 -0.12 -19.69
N VAL A 533 8.87 0.26 -20.62
CA VAL A 533 9.51 1.59 -20.63
C VAL A 533 8.46 2.70 -20.82
N ALA A 534 7.55 2.55 -21.77
CA ALA A 534 6.49 3.53 -22.04
C ALA A 534 5.53 3.68 -20.84
N LEU A 535 5.07 2.56 -20.28
CA LEU A 535 4.20 2.55 -19.10
C LEU A 535 4.93 3.13 -17.88
N ALA A 536 6.20 2.79 -17.69
CA ALA A 536 6.98 3.25 -16.55
C ALA A 536 7.20 4.77 -16.57
N ALA A 537 7.47 5.35 -17.74
CA ALA A 537 7.60 6.78 -17.92
C ALA A 537 6.27 7.52 -17.70
N ARG A 538 5.15 6.96 -18.16
CA ARG A 538 3.80 7.49 -17.86
C ARG A 538 3.53 7.50 -16.36
N ASP A 539 3.76 6.38 -15.70
CA ASP A 539 3.49 6.22 -14.27
C ASP A 539 4.48 7.04 -13.41
N ALA A 540 5.66 7.35 -13.94
CA ALA A 540 6.62 8.26 -13.32
C ALA A 540 6.12 9.72 -13.29
N VAL A 541 5.49 10.20 -14.37
CA VAL A 541 4.85 11.53 -14.41
C VAL A 541 3.77 11.63 -13.33
N GLU A 542 2.89 10.63 -13.26
CA GLU A 542 1.83 10.58 -12.24
C GLU A 542 2.42 10.54 -10.81
N ALA A 543 3.48 9.75 -10.59
CA ALA A 543 4.15 9.66 -9.29
C ALA A 543 4.80 10.99 -8.84
N ALA A 544 5.22 11.83 -9.78
CA ALA A 544 5.74 13.17 -9.53
C ALA A 544 4.63 14.24 -9.46
N GLY A 545 3.35 13.86 -9.47
CA GLY A 545 2.21 14.80 -9.35
C GLY A 545 1.66 15.34 -10.67
N GLY A 546 2.13 14.82 -11.80
CA GLY A 546 1.64 15.15 -13.14
C GLY A 546 0.33 14.42 -13.51
N PRO A 547 -0.16 14.58 -14.76
CA PRO A 547 -1.44 14.07 -15.18
C PRO A 547 -1.44 12.55 -15.33
N SER A 548 -2.57 11.91 -14.98
CA SER A 548 -2.82 10.50 -15.24
C SER A 548 -3.63 10.35 -16.53
N PHE A 549 -3.11 9.60 -17.49
CA PHE A 549 -3.75 9.36 -18.78
C PHE A 549 -3.39 7.95 -19.29
N GLN A 550 -4.16 7.40 -20.23
CA GLN A 550 -3.86 6.09 -20.82
C GLN A 550 -2.94 6.23 -22.03
N ILE A 551 -2.09 5.22 -22.24
CA ILE A 551 -1.29 5.07 -23.47
C ILE A 551 -1.61 3.71 -24.08
N PRO A 552 -1.63 3.58 -25.42
CA PRO A 552 -1.82 2.29 -26.05
C PRO A 552 -0.57 1.43 -25.88
N THR A 553 -0.78 0.12 -25.78
CA THR A 553 0.26 -0.91 -25.62
C THR A 553 0.21 -1.90 -26.79
N GLY A 554 1.19 -2.80 -26.88
CA GLY A 554 1.41 -3.72 -27.99
C GLY A 554 2.73 -3.51 -28.73
N ARG A 555 3.66 -2.73 -28.18
CA ARG A 555 5.00 -2.56 -28.74
C ARG A 555 5.76 -3.86 -28.66
N ARG A 556 6.74 -4.05 -29.55
CA ARG A 556 7.69 -5.17 -29.53
C ARG A 556 9.11 -4.66 -29.37
N ASP A 557 9.95 -5.53 -28.84
CA ASP A 557 11.33 -5.25 -28.54
C ASP A 557 12.20 -5.28 -29.80
N GLY A 558 13.02 -4.23 -29.95
CA GLY A 558 14.06 -4.14 -30.97
C GLY A 558 15.21 -5.09 -30.71
N MET A 559 15.81 -5.57 -31.82
CA MET A 559 16.94 -6.50 -31.80
C MET A 559 18.28 -5.82 -32.14
N VAL A 560 18.27 -4.51 -32.40
CA VAL A 560 19.43 -3.73 -32.82
C VAL A 560 19.59 -2.58 -31.84
N SER A 561 20.81 -2.40 -31.32
CA SER A 561 21.20 -1.22 -30.54
C SER A 561 22.63 -0.85 -30.91
N ALA A 562 22.85 0.38 -31.36
CA ALA A 562 24.14 0.84 -31.85
C ALA A 562 24.49 2.24 -31.32
N ALA A 563 25.68 2.38 -30.74
CA ALA A 563 26.20 3.66 -30.26
C ALA A 563 26.26 4.73 -31.36
N SER A 564 26.58 4.32 -32.60
CA SER A 564 26.61 5.20 -33.77
C SER A 564 25.29 5.89 -34.06
N ASN A 565 24.18 5.32 -33.60
CA ASN A 565 22.84 5.82 -33.89
C ASN A 565 22.39 6.83 -32.82
N VAL A 566 23.08 6.95 -31.69
CA VAL A 566 22.70 7.86 -30.59
C VAL A 566 22.83 9.32 -31.01
N ARG A 567 24.05 9.80 -31.30
CA ARG A 567 24.34 11.23 -31.55
C ARG A 567 23.56 11.88 -32.71
N PRO A 568 23.32 11.20 -33.85
CA PRO A 568 22.52 11.78 -34.92
C PRO A 568 21.03 11.95 -34.58
N ASN A 569 20.56 11.28 -33.52
CA ASN A 569 19.13 11.14 -33.22
C ASN A 569 18.69 11.76 -31.90
N ILE A 570 19.58 12.25 -31.04
CA ILE A 570 19.22 12.88 -29.77
C ILE A 570 19.49 14.39 -29.79
N VAL A 571 18.78 15.13 -28.95
CA VAL A 571 19.02 16.57 -28.73
C VAL A 571 20.26 16.76 -27.88
N ASP A 572 21.18 17.60 -28.34
CA ASP A 572 22.28 18.10 -27.50
C ASP A 572 21.83 19.33 -26.71
N THR A 573 22.40 19.52 -25.51
CA THR A 573 22.04 20.62 -24.61
C THR A 573 22.39 22.00 -25.16
N SER A 574 23.22 22.06 -26.20
CA SER A 574 23.65 23.28 -26.91
C SER A 574 22.88 23.59 -28.19
N PHE A 575 21.94 22.73 -28.62
CA PHE A 575 21.21 22.90 -29.88
C PHE A 575 20.41 24.21 -29.97
N SER A 576 20.37 24.76 -31.18
CA SER A 576 19.46 25.83 -31.57
C SER A 576 18.02 25.32 -31.77
N VAL A 577 17.05 26.24 -31.79
CA VAL A 577 15.65 25.89 -32.07
C VAL A 577 15.48 25.24 -33.44
N ASP A 578 16.22 25.68 -34.47
CA ASP A 578 16.12 25.08 -35.81
C ASP A 578 16.65 23.64 -35.86
N GLU A 579 17.73 23.35 -35.13
CA GLU A 579 18.25 21.99 -35.00
C GLU A 579 17.27 21.07 -34.26
N MET A 580 16.69 21.56 -33.16
CA MET A 580 15.67 20.84 -32.40
C MET A 580 14.40 20.58 -33.25
N ILE A 581 13.91 21.58 -33.98
CA ILE A 581 12.77 21.44 -34.90
C ILE A 581 13.06 20.39 -35.96
N LYS A 582 14.24 20.44 -36.58
CA LYS A 582 14.63 19.49 -37.63
C LYS A 582 14.61 18.06 -37.10
N LEU A 583 15.16 17.84 -35.91
CA LEU A 583 15.21 16.52 -35.30
C LEU A 583 13.80 16.03 -34.90
N PHE A 584 13.00 16.84 -34.20
CA PHE A 584 11.63 16.49 -33.81
C PHE A 584 10.74 16.21 -35.03
N SER A 585 10.85 17.04 -36.07
CA SER A 585 10.10 16.85 -37.33
C SER A 585 10.49 15.55 -38.03
N SER A 586 11.76 15.14 -37.96
CA SER A 586 12.22 13.85 -38.52
C SER A 586 11.58 12.64 -37.83
N LYS A 587 11.07 12.82 -36.61
CA LYS A 587 10.33 11.81 -35.82
C LYS A 587 8.82 12.01 -35.85
N GLY A 588 8.33 12.96 -36.67
CA GLY A 588 6.90 13.25 -36.80
C GLY A 588 6.31 14.09 -35.67
N LEU A 589 7.14 14.75 -34.85
CA LEU A 589 6.71 15.66 -33.78
C LEU A 589 6.70 17.11 -34.26
N SER A 590 5.67 17.86 -33.87
CA SER A 590 5.51 19.27 -34.26
C SER A 590 6.36 20.22 -33.41
N LEU A 591 6.36 21.50 -33.78
CA LEU A 591 6.92 22.57 -32.94
C LEU A 591 6.25 22.64 -31.56
N GLU A 592 4.94 22.37 -31.50
CA GLU A 592 4.19 22.37 -30.26
C GLU A 592 4.62 21.20 -29.36
N ASP A 593 4.87 20.04 -29.96
CA ASP A 593 5.35 18.85 -29.26
C ASP A 593 6.77 19.09 -28.71
N LEU A 594 7.62 19.81 -29.44
CA LEU A 594 8.93 20.24 -28.96
C LEU A 594 8.83 21.01 -27.64
N VAL A 595 8.07 22.13 -27.63
CA VAL A 595 7.94 22.98 -26.44
C VAL A 595 7.28 22.24 -25.27
N THR A 596 6.30 21.39 -25.57
CA THR A 596 5.58 20.61 -24.56
C THR A 596 6.48 19.53 -23.93
N LEU A 597 7.20 18.75 -24.75
CA LEU A 597 8.07 17.67 -24.26
C LEU A 597 9.32 18.20 -23.56
N SER A 598 9.80 19.39 -23.90
CA SER A 598 10.83 20.10 -23.12
C SER A 598 10.40 20.37 -21.67
N GLY A 599 9.09 20.45 -21.39
CA GLY A 599 8.53 20.53 -20.04
C GLY A 599 8.91 19.36 -19.12
N ALA A 600 9.39 18.23 -19.67
CA ALA A 600 9.95 17.12 -18.89
C ALA A 600 11.09 17.55 -17.95
N HIS A 601 11.81 18.62 -18.31
CA HIS A 601 12.89 19.19 -17.50
C HIS A 601 12.41 19.85 -16.20
N THR A 602 11.10 19.90 -15.94
CA THR A 602 10.55 20.28 -14.62
C THR A 602 10.95 19.28 -13.51
N ILE A 603 11.34 18.05 -13.87
CA ILE A 603 11.88 17.05 -12.94
C ILE A 603 13.23 16.50 -13.40
N GLY A 604 13.98 15.96 -12.44
CA GLY A 604 15.26 15.30 -12.69
C GLY A 604 16.47 16.21 -12.46
N ALA A 605 17.64 15.69 -12.81
CA ALA A 605 18.92 16.34 -12.55
C ALA A 605 19.90 16.13 -13.69
N ALA A 606 20.83 17.06 -13.85
CA ALA A 606 21.88 17.05 -14.84
C ALA A 606 23.26 17.08 -14.17
N HIS A 607 24.23 16.41 -14.80
CA HIS A 607 25.63 16.57 -14.41
C HIS A 607 26.16 17.95 -14.82
N CYS A 608 27.09 18.49 -14.04
CA CYS A 608 27.67 19.82 -14.31
C CYS A 608 28.28 19.98 -15.72
N ASN A 609 28.79 18.90 -16.30
CA ASN A 609 29.36 18.90 -17.65
C ASN A 609 28.31 19.02 -18.76
N ALA A 610 27.03 18.81 -18.47
CA ALA A 610 25.96 18.87 -19.47
C ALA A 610 25.60 20.32 -19.87
N PHE A 611 26.01 21.31 -19.08
CA PHE A 611 25.74 22.74 -19.33
C PHE A 611 27.01 23.59 -19.13
N SER A 612 28.19 22.97 -19.14
CA SER A 612 29.46 23.67 -18.92
C SER A 612 29.82 24.64 -20.05
N ASP A 613 29.28 24.42 -21.25
CA ASP A 613 29.39 25.29 -22.42
C ASP A 613 28.83 26.71 -22.18
N ARG A 614 27.93 26.86 -21.20
CA ARG A 614 27.38 28.16 -20.78
C ARG A 614 28.37 28.99 -19.97
N PHE A 615 29.50 28.40 -19.55
CA PHE A 615 30.54 29.02 -18.75
C PHE A 615 31.91 28.94 -19.45
N GLN A 616 32.77 29.92 -19.17
CA GLN A 616 34.17 29.91 -19.56
C GLN A 616 35.04 29.66 -18.32
N GLU A 617 35.86 28.62 -18.35
CA GLU A 617 36.86 28.34 -17.32
C GLU A 617 38.18 29.07 -17.66
N ASP A 618 38.73 29.81 -16.69
CA ASP A 618 40.04 30.45 -16.84
C ASP A 618 41.21 29.50 -16.50
N SER A 619 42.44 29.94 -16.73
CA SER A 619 43.65 29.15 -16.46
C SER A 619 43.89 28.82 -14.98
N LYS A 620 43.06 29.34 -14.06
CA LYS A 620 43.07 29.06 -12.63
C LYS A 620 41.85 28.25 -12.17
N GLY A 621 41.04 27.75 -13.10
CA GLY A 621 39.84 26.96 -12.82
C GLY A 621 38.65 27.77 -12.33
N LYS A 622 38.64 29.10 -12.54
CA LYS A 622 37.51 29.95 -12.17
C LYS A 622 36.53 30.04 -13.33
N LEU A 623 35.27 29.69 -13.06
CA LEU A 623 34.18 29.83 -14.02
C LEU A 623 33.71 31.28 -14.13
N LYS A 624 33.40 31.70 -15.36
CA LYS A 624 32.78 32.97 -15.70
C LYS A 624 31.60 32.71 -16.63
N LEU A 625 30.45 33.34 -16.37
CA LEU A 625 29.28 33.22 -17.23
C LEU A 625 29.58 33.74 -18.65
N LEU A 626 29.38 32.88 -19.66
CA LEU A 626 29.50 33.22 -21.08
C LEU A 626 28.13 33.52 -21.68
N ASP A 627 27.14 32.70 -21.35
CA ASP A 627 25.78 32.81 -21.86
C ASP A 627 25.01 33.96 -21.17
N LYS A 628 24.66 34.98 -21.94
CA LYS A 628 23.94 36.17 -21.44
C LYS A 628 22.44 35.92 -21.25
N SER A 629 21.91 34.80 -21.72
CA SER A 629 20.50 34.43 -21.56
C SER A 629 20.19 33.82 -20.19
N LEU A 630 21.23 33.50 -19.39
CA LEU A 630 21.12 32.97 -18.03
C LEU A 630 21.10 34.09 -16.99
N ASP A 631 20.21 34.00 -16.01
CA ASP A 631 20.20 34.89 -14.86
C ASP A 631 21.53 34.84 -14.11
N ARG A 632 22.06 36.01 -13.74
CA ARG A 632 23.40 36.11 -13.13
C ARG A 632 23.45 35.50 -11.73
N ASN A 633 22.39 35.65 -10.94
CA ASN A 633 22.37 35.10 -9.59
C ASN A 633 22.29 33.58 -9.65
N TYR A 634 21.46 33.04 -10.54
CA TYR A 634 21.37 31.61 -10.75
C TYR A 634 22.67 31.03 -11.32
N ALA A 635 23.33 31.72 -12.26
CA ALA A 635 24.65 31.34 -12.75
C ALA A 635 25.69 31.28 -11.61
N ASP A 636 25.68 32.23 -10.68
CA ASP A 636 26.55 32.23 -9.50
C ASP A 636 26.28 31.04 -8.58
N GLU A 637 25.02 30.61 -8.43
CA GLU A 637 24.65 29.40 -7.70
C GLU A 637 25.17 28.13 -8.39
N LEU A 638 25.02 28.04 -9.72
CA LEU A 638 25.54 26.91 -10.50
C LEU A 638 27.06 26.83 -10.40
N MET A 639 27.79 27.95 -10.52
CA MET A 639 29.24 27.98 -10.37
C MET A 639 29.71 27.56 -8.96
N LYS A 640 28.92 27.85 -7.92
CA LYS A 640 29.20 27.38 -6.55
C LYS A 640 29.04 25.87 -6.40
N LYS A 641 28.03 25.28 -7.05
CA LYS A 641 27.74 23.84 -7.03
C LYS A 641 28.68 23.04 -7.95
N CYS A 642 29.09 23.62 -9.08
CA CYS A 642 29.90 23.01 -10.13
C CYS A 642 31.32 23.59 -10.19
N ARG A 643 32.07 23.56 -9.08
CA ARG A 643 33.45 24.09 -9.02
C ARG A 643 34.43 23.28 -9.86
N ALA A 644 35.52 23.91 -10.33
CA ALA A 644 36.66 23.19 -10.91
C ALA A 644 37.23 22.20 -9.88
N GLY A 645 37.27 20.91 -10.26
CA GLY A 645 37.64 19.81 -9.37
C GLY A 645 36.49 19.17 -8.57
N ALA A 646 35.23 19.59 -8.79
CA ALA A 646 34.07 18.85 -8.30
C ALA A 646 34.05 17.42 -8.87
N SER A 647 33.48 16.49 -8.10
CA SER A 647 33.35 15.10 -8.56
C SER A 647 32.66 15.04 -9.93
N PRO A 648 33.12 14.20 -10.88
CA PRO A 648 32.41 13.95 -12.14
C PRO A 648 30.95 13.51 -11.95
N SER A 649 30.59 13.03 -10.75
CA SER A 649 29.22 12.65 -10.37
C SER A 649 28.38 13.80 -9.80
N ALA A 650 28.91 15.03 -9.68
CA ALA A 650 28.15 16.18 -9.20
C ALA A 650 26.99 16.49 -10.14
N THR A 651 25.80 16.66 -9.56
CA THR A 651 24.57 16.95 -10.28
C THR A 651 23.87 18.17 -9.68
N VAL A 652 23.07 18.84 -10.52
CA VAL A 652 22.14 19.90 -10.14
C VAL A 652 20.76 19.55 -10.66
N ASN A 653 19.72 19.97 -9.96
CA ASN A 653 18.34 19.77 -10.41
C ASN A 653 18.08 20.58 -11.69
N ASN A 654 17.29 20.01 -12.60
CA ASN A 654 16.89 20.69 -13.84
C ASN A 654 15.97 21.89 -13.53
N ASP A 655 15.05 21.70 -12.59
CA ASP A 655 14.23 22.76 -12.00
C ASP A 655 14.80 23.17 -10.63
N PRO A 656 15.28 24.42 -10.47
CA PRO A 656 15.82 24.90 -9.20
C PRO A 656 14.77 25.16 -8.10
N GLU A 657 13.48 25.25 -8.43
CA GLU A 657 12.40 25.63 -7.52
C GLU A 657 11.60 24.39 -7.06
N THR A 658 11.20 23.51 -7.99
CA THR A 658 10.33 22.34 -7.71
C THR A 658 10.83 21.02 -8.30
N ALA A 659 12.14 20.76 -8.21
CA ALA A 659 12.90 19.63 -8.77
C ALA A 659 12.28 18.20 -8.81
N PHE A 660 11.28 17.90 -7.98
CA PHE A 660 10.64 16.59 -7.86
C PHE A 660 9.13 16.60 -8.16
N MET A 661 8.57 17.75 -8.54
CA MET A 661 7.16 17.89 -8.91
C MET A 661 7.03 18.11 -10.41
N PHE A 662 6.12 17.37 -11.03
CA PHE A 662 5.80 17.54 -12.44
C PHE A 662 4.76 18.66 -12.60
N ASP A 663 5.23 19.90 -12.78
CA ASP A 663 4.40 21.09 -12.87
C ASP A 663 4.90 22.06 -13.97
N ASN A 664 4.31 23.25 -14.05
CA ASN A 664 4.69 24.25 -15.06
C ASN A 664 5.82 25.19 -14.58
N GLN A 665 6.48 24.88 -13.46
CA GLN A 665 7.55 25.71 -12.90
C GLN A 665 8.75 25.79 -13.85
N TYR A 666 9.01 24.75 -14.66
CA TYR A 666 9.95 24.81 -15.77
C TYR A 666 9.77 26.05 -16.65
N TYR A 667 8.55 26.34 -17.12
CA TYR A 667 8.28 27.47 -18.01
C TYR A 667 8.42 28.83 -17.29
N ARG A 668 8.04 28.89 -16.01
CA ARG A 668 8.27 30.08 -15.16
C ARG A 668 9.76 30.33 -14.96
N ASN A 669 10.55 29.27 -14.80
CA ASN A 669 12.00 29.35 -14.72
C ASN A 669 12.58 29.89 -16.04
N LEU A 670 12.07 29.48 -17.20
CA LEU A 670 12.50 30.07 -18.48
C LEU A 670 12.26 31.58 -18.51
N GLN A 671 11.06 32.05 -18.14
CA GLN A 671 10.75 33.48 -18.06
C GLN A 671 11.66 34.25 -17.09
N ALA A 672 12.08 33.59 -16.01
CA ALA A 672 13.04 34.13 -15.05
C ALA A 672 14.52 33.98 -15.52
N HIS A 673 14.76 33.56 -16.77
CA HIS A 673 16.09 33.28 -17.30
C HIS A 673 16.88 32.22 -16.52
N LYS A 674 16.17 31.27 -15.89
CA LYS A 674 16.72 30.17 -15.08
C LYS A 674 16.65 28.79 -15.76
N GLY A 675 16.46 28.72 -17.09
CA GLY A 675 16.58 27.46 -17.83
C GLY A 675 17.99 26.89 -17.69
N LEU A 676 18.14 25.60 -17.34
CA LEU A 676 19.44 25.01 -17.02
C LEU A 676 20.30 24.83 -18.29
N PHE A 677 19.72 24.27 -19.34
CA PHE A 677 20.42 24.04 -20.60
C PHE A 677 20.29 25.25 -21.54
N GLN A 678 21.20 25.37 -22.50
CA GLN A 678 21.08 26.38 -23.55
C GLN A 678 19.85 26.07 -24.43
N SER A 679 19.61 24.79 -24.73
CA SER A 679 18.43 24.31 -25.46
C SER A 679 17.09 24.67 -24.78
N ASP A 680 17.06 24.83 -23.46
CA ASP A 680 15.89 25.35 -22.74
C ASP A 680 15.72 26.86 -22.98
N SER A 681 16.82 27.61 -22.83
CA SER A 681 16.80 29.07 -22.88
C SER A 681 16.43 29.61 -24.26
N VAL A 682 16.79 28.89 -25.33
CA VAL A 682 16.44 29.29 -26.71
C VAL A 682 14.94 29.20 -27.00
N LEU A 683 14.16 28.40 -26.25
CA LEU A 683 12.71 28.30 -26.42
C LEU A 683 11.98 29.61 -26.07
N LEU A 684 12.47 30.35 -25.07
CA LEU A 684 11.91 31.66 -24.75
C LEU A 684 12.38 32.74 -25.75
N ASN A 685 13.60 32.62 -26.26
CA ASN A 685 14.21 33.64 -27.12
C ASN A 685 13.70 33.60 -28.57
N ASP A 686 13.21 32.46 -29.05
CA ASP A 686 12.67 32.33 -30.42
C ASP A 686 11.19 32.75 -30.50
N ASN A 687 10.85 33.61 -31.46
CA ASN A 687 9.49 34.14 -31.62
C ASN A 687 8.43 33.05 -31.92
N ARG A 688 8.84 31.91 -32.49
CA ARG A 688 7.93 30.82 -32.87
C ARG A 688 7.47 30.00 -31.65
N THR A 689 8.31 29.90 -30.62
CA THR A 689 8.07 29.09 -29.41
C THR A 689 7.72 29.94 -28.19
N ARG A 690 8.16 31.21 -28.15
CA ARG A 690 7.98 32.11 -27.00
C ARG A 690 6.55 32.16 -26.47
N LYS A 691 5.58 32.33 -27.36
CA LYS A 691 4.17 32.44 -26.96
C LYS A 691 3.70 31.21 -26.18
N GLN A 692 4.05 30.01 -26.63
CA GLN A 692 3.64 28.78 -25.95
C GLN A 692 4.34 28.61 -24.59
N VAL A 693 5.61 29.00 -24.49
CA VAL A 693 6.34 29.06 -23.21
C VAL A 693 5.65 30.01 -22.23
N GLU A 694 5.26 31.20 -22.68
CA GLU A 694 4.56 32.20 -21.87
C GLU A 694 3.17 31.71 -21.43
N ASP A 695 2.42 31.10 -22.35
CA ASP A 695 1.08 30.56 -22.07
C ASP A 695 1.16 29.42 -21.03
N PHE A 696 2.11 28.47 -21.17
CA PHE A 696 2.30 27.39 -20.20
C PHE A 696 2.82 27.88 -18.84
N ALA A 697 3.61 28.96 -18.77
CA ALA A 697 4.10 29.50 -17.50
C ALA A 697 2.97 30.04 -16.60
N VAL A 698 1.88 30.53 -17.20
CA VAL A 698 0.72 31.07 -16.46
C VAL A 698 -0.42 30.06 -16.32
N ASP A 699 -0.52 29.08 -17.22
CA ASP A 699 -1.59 28.07 -17.23
C ASP A 699 -1.03 26.64 -17.14
N GLN A 700 -1.05 26.08 -15.93
CA GLN A 700 -0.64 24.70 -15.69
C GLN A 700 -1.58 23.70 -16.34
N VAL A 701 -2.88 23.99 -16.42
CA VAL A 701 -3.87 23.06 -16.99
C VAL A 701 -3.59 22.88 -18.48
N ALA A 702 -3.36 23.98 -19.19
CA ALA A 702 -2.98 23.95 -20.61
C ALA A 702 -1.71 23.12 -20.85
N PHE A 703 -0.68 23.30 -20.01
CA PHE A 703 0.54 22.49 -20.11
C PHE A 703 0.26 20.99 -19.90
N LEU A 704 -0.47 20.61 -18.84
CA LEU A 704 -0.72 19.20 -18.53
C LEU A 704 -1.61 18.51 -19.58
N GLU A 705 -2.55 19.23 -20.19
CA GLU A 705 -3.37 18.72 -21.29
C GLU A 705 -2.55 18.50 -22.57
N SER A 706 -1.76 19.50 -22.98
CA SER A 706 -0.84 19.36 -24.12
C SER A 706 0.18 18.23 -23.88
N TRP A 707 0.68 18.10 -22.65
CA TRP A 707 1.60 17.03 -22.27
C TRP A 707 1.05 15.65 -22.58
N GLY A 708 -0.21 15.36 -22.20
CA GLY A 708 -0.83 14.07 -22.49
C GLY A 708 -0.86 13.73 -23.98
N GLN A 709 -1.12 14.73 -24.84
CA GLN A 709 -1.16 14.57 -26.29
C GLN A 709 0.24 14.36 -26.90
N SER A 710 1.21 15.20 -26.52
CA SER A 710 2.58 15.08 -27.03
C SER A 710 3.28 13.82 -26.51
N PHE A 711 3.02 13.40 -25.27
CA PHE A 711 3.51 12.14 -24.72
C PHE A 711 2.93 10.94 -25.46
N LEU A 712 1.65 10.96 -25.80
CA LEU A 712 1.03 9.92 -26.62
C LEU A 712 1.75 9.80 -27.98
N LYS A 713 1.97 10.92 -28.68
CA LYS A 713 2.74 10.92 -29.94
C LYS A 713 4.16 10.39 -29.76
N LEU A 714 4.89 10.87 -28.74
CA LEU A 714 6.24 10.41 -28.40
C LEU A 714 6.28 8.89 -28.29
N THR A 715 5.38 8.30 -27.52
CA THR A 715 5.37 6.84 -27.30
C THR A 715 4.97 6.03 -28.53
N THR A 716 4.57 6.65 -29.64
CA THR A 716 4.19 5.97 -30.90
C THR A 716 5.28 6.04 -31.97
N ILE A 717 6.41 6.70 -31.69
CA ILE A 717 7.51 6.86 -32.66
C ILE A 717 8.16 5.50 -32.92
N GLY A 718 8.27 5.13 -34.20
CA GLY A 718 9.07 3.98 -34.65
C GLY A 718 8.71 2.64 -34.00
N VAL A 719 7.47 2.49 -33.49
CA VAL A 719 7.06 1.29 -32.76
C VAL A 719 7.09 0.04 -33.63
N LYS A 720 7.53 -1.07 -33.05
CA LYS A 720 7.49 -2.39 -33.67
C LYS A 720 6.24 -3.14 -33.21
N THR A 721 5.53 -3.79 -34.13
CA THR A 721 4.27 -4.51 -33.86
C THR A 721 4.19 -5.81 -34.67
N GLY A 722 3.26 -6.71 -34.33
CA GLY A 722 3.06 -7.98 -35.04
C GLY A 722 4.30 -8.88 -34.98
N GLU A 723 4.91 -9.17 -36.14
CA GLU A 723 6.15 -9.99 -36.23
C GLU A 723 7.43 -9.14 -36.29
N ALA A 724 7.31 -7.80 -36.31
CA ALA A 724 8.48 -6.93 -36.25
C ALA A 724 9.01 -6.91 -34.81
N GLY A 725 10.18 -7.49 -34.57
CA GLY A 725 10.80 -7.57 -33.25
C GLY A 725 10.29 -8.73 -32.39
N GLU A 726 10.66 -8.74 -31.12
CA GLU A 726 10.41 -9.85 -30.20
C GLU A 726 9.73 -9.42 -28.89
N ILE A 727 9.42 -10.40 -28.03
CA ILE A 727 9.11 -10.13 -26.62
C ILE A 727 10.28 -10.72 -25.83
N ARG A 728 11.25 -9.88 -25.44
CA ARG A 728 12.43 -10.32 -24.71
C ARG A 728 12.01 -10.87 -23.36
N ARG A 729 12.56 -12.00 -22.93
CA ARG A 729 12.38 -12.49 -21.53
C ARG A 729 13.20 -11.68 -20.53
N SER A 730 14.29 -11.09 -20.99
CA SER A 730 15.21 -10.27 -20.19
C SER A 730 15.55 -9.02 -20.98
N CYS A 731 15.20 -7.84 -20.47
CA CYS A 731 15.37 -6.60 -21.23
C CYS A 731 16.81 -6.30 -21.68
N PRO A 732 17.87 -6.67 -20.92
CA PRO A 732 19.24 -6.42 -21.35
C PRO A 732 19.74 -7.23 -22.56
N THR A 733 19.01 -8.26 -23.03
CA THR A 733 19.51 -9.25 -24.00
C THR A 733 18.40 -9.67 -24.97
N THR A 734 18.72 -9.87 -26.25
CA THR A 734 17.79 -10.49 -27.20
C THR A 734 17.51 -11.96 -26.82
N ASN A 735 16.37 -12.53 -27.22
CA ASN A 735 16.16 -13.97 -27.04
C ASN A 735 17.10 -14.76 -27.96
N MET A 736 17.55 -15.93 -27.52
CA MET A 736 18.39 -16.84 -28.31
C MET A 736 17.56 -17.84 -29.11
#